data_AF-A0A837HS49-F1
#
_entry.id   AF-A0A837HS49-F1
#
_cell.length_a   1.000
_cell.length_b   1.000
_cell.length_c   1.000
_cell.angle_alpha   90.00
_cell.angle_beta   90.00
_cell.angle_gamma   90.00
#
_symmetry.space_group_name_H-M   'P 1'
#
loop_
_entity.id
_entity.type
_entity.pdbx_description
1 polymer ?
#
loop_
_entity_poly.entity_id
_entity_poly.type
_entity_poly.pdbx_seq_one_letter_code
_entity_poly.pdbx_strand_id
1 'polypeptide(L)'
;MSTIKLLRFLFALVIFVSVFSFTPKVFAFTSSNFNSNINTSFYTDNTSYGFTCPTSHFTSGMYVDYYIALDNLPPVRVSAGGEICYQHQVFHYSDIDSAGILAATFPTADLTIGHHVRFFFSNSADPNADYFEFDTNGGIAPTPPSPPPSPVCTVDCFSNVLFLPGLEASRLYTQGSDGNEDQLWEPGGNSDVEALYLNPDGTSKNGNIYTRDIIDLGHNIKNIYKSFSDTVNGLVSNQKINTWKEYAYDWRQDVQSIVDNGTKYQTETISLVDTLQSLVDSSKSGKATIVAHSNGGLIAKALLKKLQDDKNAGINNLVDNVDVLILVAVPEIGTSKAVPAVLHGYDQRILFGFLQDETHARELGRNMLSAFGLLPSREYINRVSASPVTFVDTIIPSNVTTKLVQAFGSAINSYDEYKSFLLGGEGRTDPAINQTNLPISLSPNLFAKAESLHNSIDAWIPPTSMRVIEVAGWGLDTIASFEYYPKLCTASVGCGFTLDERPRFTSDGDGTVVVPSAQYTSFVSNTEKYWLNLLNTKNDHTDILESSHLLSFISNTVQKLPLDSSLSTIPPTDSSSRLRLSIHSPVTLDAYDAESNHTGKICPPNSDFCYAEENILNSSYLEFGAKKLDTNSDFEDERVRSPSPAIGGAGLRFATASPSLWQEMKRILMLSGE
;
A
#
# COMPACT_ATOMS: atom_id res chain seq x y z
N MET A 1 -8.15 -19.57 90.89
CA MET A 1 -8.30 -18.60 89.78
C MET A 1 -9.66 -17.95 89.94
N SER A 2 -9.72 -16.64 90.20
CA SER A 2 -10.93 -15.93 90.65
C SER A 2 -12.04 -15.93 89.59
N THR A 3 -13.29 -16.14 90.03
CA THR A 3 -14.56 -16.11 89.27
C THR A 3 -14.69 -14.88 88.35
N ILE A 4 -13.95 -13.80 88.62
CA ILE A 4 -13.91 -12.59 87.78
C ILE A 4 -13.18 -12.83 86.44
N LYS A 5 -12.20 -13.74 86.37
CA LYS A 5 -11.51 -14.07 85.11
C LYS A 5 -12.38 -14.95 84.19
N LEU A 6 -13.20 -15.83 84.75
CA LEU A 6 -14.14 -16.65 83.97
C LEU A 6 -15.28 -15.80 83.42
N LEU A 7 -15.79 -14.84 84.22
CA LEU A 7 -16.82 -13.91 83.75
C LEU A 7 -16.31 -12.98 82.63
N ARG A 8 -15.05 -12.50 82.71
CA ARG A 8 -14.47 -11.67 81.64
C ARG A 8 -14.21 -12.46 80.35
N PHE A 9 -13.87 -13.74 80.46
CA PHE A 9 -13.71 -14.60 79.28
C PHE A 9 -15.05 -14.96 78.64
N LEU A 10 -16.09 -15.23 79.45
CA LEU A 10 -17.45 -15.42 78.94
C LEU A 10 -18.07 -14.14 78.39
N PHE A 11 -17.81 -12.97 78.98
CA PHE A 11 -18.30 -11.70 78.44
C PHE A 11 -17.59 -11.32 77.13
N ALA A 12 -16.29 -11.60 77.02
CA ALA A 12 -15.56 -11.44 75.77
C ALA A 12 -16.02 -12.43 74.69
N LEU A 13 -16.31 -13.69 75.05
CA LEU A 13 -16.83 -14.69 74.12
C LEU A 13 -18.27 -14.37 73.70
N VAL A 14 -19.11 -13.85 74.61
CA VAL A 14 -20.48 -13.42 74.28
C VAL A 14 -20.44 -12.15 73.42
N ILE A 15 -19.53 -11.20 73.64
CA ILE A 15 -19.38 -10.06 72.71
C ILE A 15 -18.82 -10.53 71.36
N PHE A 16 -17.87 -11.47 71.33
CA PHE A 16 -17.33 -12.00 70.07
C PHE A 16 -18.39 -12.80 69.28
N VAL A 17 -19.23 -13.59 69.96
CA VAL A 17 -20.34 -14.32 69.33
C VAL A 17 -21.51 -13.38 69.02
N SER A 18 -21.81 -12.35 69.81
CA SER A 18 -22.93 -11.44 69.54
C SER A 18 -22.62 -10.39 68.47
N VAL A 19 -21.35 -9.99 68.31
CA VAL A 19 -20.90 -9.06 67.27
C VAL A 19 -20.62 -9.77 65.95
N PHE A 20 -20.32 -11.08 65.96
CA PHE A 20 -20.10 -11.87 64.74
C PHE A 20 -21.21 -12.88 64.39
N SER A 21 -22.31 -12.94 65.15
CA SER A 21 -23.41 -13.89 64.88
C SER A 21 -24.77 -13.22 64.77
N PHE A 22 -24.88 -12.13 64.01
CA PHE A 22 -26.13 -11.77 63.31
C PHE A 22 -25.80 -10.85 62.14
N THR A 23 -25.53 -11.45 60.98
CA THR A 23 -25.94 -10.84 59.72
C THR A 23 -26.58 -11.94 58.88
N PRO A 24 -27.90 -11.91 58.62
CA PRO A 24 -28.40 -12.51 57.40
C PRO A 24 -27.80 -11.67 56.27
N LYS A 25 -26.73 -12.15 55.66
CA LYS A 25 -26.50 -11.83 54.25
C LYS A 25 -27.59 -12.66 53.55
N VAL A 26 -28.82 -12.18 53.33
CA VAL A 26 -29.13 -11.17 52.33
C VAL A 26 -27.96 -11.09 51.35
N PHE A 27 -27.83 -12.13 50.53
CA PHE A 27 -27.41 -11.87 49.17
C PHE A 27 -28.42 -10.87 48.64
N ALA A 28 -28.04 -9.59 48.63
CA ALA A 28 -28.53 -8.73 47.59
C ALA A 28 -28.15 -9.44 46.30
N PHE A 29 -29.09 -10.18 45.72
CA PHE A 29 -28.99 -10.63 44.35
C PHE A 29 -29.14 -9.35 43.53
N THR A 30 -28.04 -8.64 43.38
CA THR A 30 -27.91 -7.61 42.36
C THR A 30 -27.86 -8.37 41.05
N SER A 31 -28.94 -8.27 40.28
CA SER A 31 -29.05 -8.79 38.91
C SER A 31 -27.81 -8.34 38.13
N SER A 32 -26.95 -9.28 37.77
CA SER A 32 -25.77 -8.98 36.96
C SER A 32 -25.61 -10.03 35.88
N ASN A 33 -25.64 -9.51 34.66
CA ASN A 33 -25.02 -10.03 33.43
C ASN A 33 -25.90 -10.93 32.55
N PHE A 34 -26.87 -10.30 31.89
CA PHE A 34 -27.24 -10.62 30.51
C PHE A 34 -26.81 -9.44 29.65
N ASN A 35 -26.11 -9.68 28.54
CA ASN A 35 -25.91 -8.65 27.51
C ASN A 35 -27.08 -8.74 26.54
N SER A 36 -27.84 -7.65 26.43
CA SER A 36 -28.87 -7.46 25.40
C SER A 36 -28.64 -6.11 24.73
N ASN A 37 -28.99 -6.03 23.44
CA ASN A 37 -29.06 -4.76 22.72
C ASN A 37 -30.49 -4.17 22.71
N ILE A 38 -31.45 -4.84 23.38
CA ILE A 38 -32.85 -4.42 23.53
C ILE A 38 -33.18 -4.01 24.98
N ASN A 39 -34.14 -3.10 25.14
CA ASN A 39 -34.53 -2.51 26.42
C ASN A 39 -35.62 -3.37 27.12
N THR A 40 -35.20 -4.32 27.98
CA THR A 40 -36.10 -5.29 28.66
C THR A 40 -35.94 -5.26 30.18
N SER A 41 -37.06 -5.44 30.91
CA SER A 41 -37.06 -5.58 32.37
C SER A 41 -36.81 -7.03 32.78
N PHE A 42 -35.87 -7.28 33.69
CA PHE A 42 -35.51 -8.64 34.12
C PHE A 42 -36.14 -9.01 35.47
N TYR A 43 -36.50 -10.29 35.61
CA TYR A 43 -37.04 -10.87 36.84
C TYR A 43 -36.30 -12.16 37.21
N THR A 44 -36.07 -12.39 38.49
CA THR A 44 -35.46 -13.62 39.00
C THR A 44 -36.28 -14.11 40.19
N ASP A 45 -36.64 -15.39 40.20
CA ASP A 45 -37.06 -16.09 41.42
C ASP A 45 -36.01 -17.14 41.83
N ASN A 46 -36.17 -17.74 43.01
CA ASN A 46 -35.21 -18.70 43.57
C ASN A 46 -35.00 -19.96 42.69
N THR A 47 -35.73 -20.12 41.59
CA THR A 47 -35.74 -21.32 40.76
C THR A 47 -35.69 -21.05 39.25
N SER A 48 -35.77 -19.79 38.80
CA SER A 48 -35.79 -19.44 37.38
C SER A 48 -35.34 -18.00 37.10
N TYR A 49 -34.71 -17.81 35.93
CA TYR A 49 -34.37 -16.51 35.36
C TYR A 49 -35.41 -16.16 34.29
N GLY A 50 -35.91 -14.93 34.24
CA GLY A 50 -36.84 -14.52 33.20
C GLY A 50 -36.68 -13.08 32.75
N PHE A 51 -37.19 -12.78 31.56
CA PHE A 51 -37.20 -11.43 31.00
C PHE A 51 -38.62 -11.02 30.60
N THR A 52 -38.90 -9.72 30.69
CA THR A 52 -40.13 -9.13 30.16
C THR A 52 -39.91 -8.83 28.69
N CYS A 53 -40.77 -9.36 27.82
CA CYS A 53 -40.66 -9.11 26.39
C CYS A 53 -40.73 -7.60 26.06
N PRO A 54 -39.85 -7.09 25.19
CA PRO A 54 -39.87 -5.69 24.79
C PRO A 54 -41.13 -5.37 23.98
N THR A 55 -41.85 -4.33 24.38
CA THR A 55 -43.14 -3.92 23.78
C THR A 55 -43.04 -3.48 22.32
N SER A 56 -41.84 -3.16 21.83
CA SER A 56 -41.60 -2.68 20.46
C SER A 56 -41.35 -3.78 19.42
N HIS A 57 -41.08 -5.03 19.83
CA HIS A 57 -40.67 -6.10 18.90
C HIS A 57 -41.68 -7.25 18.75
N PHE A 58 -42.64 -7.38 19.67
CA PHE A 58 -43.58 -8.50 19.67
C PHE A 58 -45.03 -8.01 19.71
N THR A 59 -45.81 -8.31 18.66
CA THR A 59 -47.26 -8.18 18.70
C THR A 59 -47.87 -9.48 19.22
N SER A 60 -48.92 -9.39 20.04
CA SER A 60 -49.66 -10.58 20.51
C SER A 60 -50.07 -11.46 19.34
N GLY A 61 -49.69 -12.74 19.37
CA GLY A 61 -49.94 -13.76 18.34
C GLY A 61 -48.78 -14.08 17.38
N MET A 62 -47.55 -13.58 17.61
CA MET A 62 -46.41 -13.83 16.72
C MET A 62 -45.70 -15.17 17.00
N TYR A 63 -45.78 -16.09 16.05
CA TYR A 63 -44.93 -17.28 15.98
C TYR A 63 -43.65 -16.91 15.23
N VAL A 64 -42.47 -17.06 15.85
CA VAL A 64 -41.21 -16.69 15.22
C VAL A 64 -40.23 -17.84 15.28
N ASP A 65 -39.67 -18.21 14.12
CA ASP A 65 -38.46 -19.01 14.06
C ASP A 65 -37.30 -18.18 14.64
N TYR A 66 -36.49 -18.78 15.51
CA TYR A 66 -35.35 -18.11 16.14
C TYR A 66 -34.09 -18.93 15.95
N TYR A 67 -32.94 -18.31 16.20
CA TYR A 67 -31.65 -19.00 16.19
C TYR A 67 -31.10 -19.09 17.60
N ILE A 68 -30.48 -20.22 17.91
CA ILE A 68 -29.72 -20.44 19.14
C ILE A 68 -28.27 -20.72 18.75
N ALA A 69 -27.30 -20.06 19.36
CA ALA A 69 -25.89 -20.44 19.31
C ALA A 69 -25.43 -20.91 20.69
N LEU A 70 -24.66 -21.99 20.73
CA LEU A 70 -24.06 -22.54 21.94
C LEU A 70 -22.54 -22.36 21.86
N ASP A 71 -21.97 -21.63 22.80
CA ASP A 71 -20.54 -21.27 22.81
C ASP A 71 -20.12 -20.60 21.48
N ASN A 72 -19.11 -21.17 20.81
CA ASN A 72 -18.62 -20.71 19.51
C ASN A 72 -19.19 -21.52 18.34
N LEU A 73 -20.23 -22.34 18.57
CA LEU A 73 -20.86 -23.11 17.51
C LEU A 73 -21.72 -22.20 16.61
N PRO A 74 -21.82 -22.51 15.30
CA PRO A 74 -22.71 -21.80 14.40
C PRO A 74 -24.17 -21.77 14.92
N PRO A 75 -24.90 -20.64 14.78
CA PRO A 75 -26.29 -20.56 15.21
C PRO A 75 -27.17 -21.58 14.48
N VAL A 76 -28.01 -22.29 15.22
CA VAL A 76 -28.95 -23.30 14.71
C VAL A 76 -30.36 -22.74 14.76
N ARG A 77 -31.08 -22.88 13.65
CA ARG A 77 -32.48 -22.46 13.53
C ARG A 77 -33.39 -23.41 14.31
N VAL A 78 -34.22 -22.87 15.19
CA VAL A 78 -35.24 -23.61 15.95
C VAL A 78 -36.62 -23.09 15.57
N SER A 79 -37.47 -24.00 15.09
CA SER A 79 -38.87 -23.70 14.77
C SER A 79 -39.76 -24.01 15.98
N ALA A 80 -40.12 -22.98 16.75
CA ALA A 80 -41.12 -23.14 17.80
C ALA A 80 -42.53 -23.05 17.22
N GLY A 81 -43.32 -24.12 17.39
CA GLY A 81 -44.76 -24.12 17.11
C GLY A 81 -45.60 -23.37 18.17
N GLY A 82 -45.03 -22.39 18.88
CA GLY A 82 -45.65 -21.66 19.99
C GLY A 82 -45.16 -20.21 20.10
N GLU A 83 -45.94 -19.37 20.76
CA GLU A 83 -45.67 -17.93 20.95
C GLU A 83 -44.65 -17.71 22.08
N ILE A 84 -43.51 -17.08 21.79
CA ILE A 84 -42.42 -16.84 22.76
C ILE A 84 -42.75 -15.67 23.70
N CYS A 85 -43.71 -14.80 23.31
CA CYS A 85 -44.07 -13.59 24.06
C CYS A 85 -45.59 -13.36 24.09
N TYR A 86 -46.31 -14.09 24.96
CA TYR A 86 -47.75 -13.90 25.14
C TYR A 86 -48.05 -12.81 26.19
N GLN A 87 -48.87 -11.81 25.81
CA GLN A 87 -49.47 -10.83 26.73
C GLN A 87 -48.54 -10.10 27.72
N HIS A 88 -47.29 -9.82 27.34
CA HIS A 88 -46.29 -9.16 28.21
C HIS A 88 -45.96 -9.96 29.48
N GLN A 89 -46.16 -11.27 29.46
CA GLN A 89 -45.75 -12.13 30.57
C GLN A 89 -44.22 -12.24 30.63
N VAL A 90 -43.72 -12.55 31.83
CA VAL A 90 -42.31 -12.88 32.04
C VAL A 90 -42.06 -14.22 31.38
N PHE A 91 -41.11 -14.27 30.45
CA PHE A 91 -40.65 -15.51 29.84
C PHE A 91 -39.58 -16.12 30.74
N HIS A 92 -39.76 -17.35 31.22
CA HIS A 92 -38.83 -17.99 32.14
C HIS A 92 -37.89 -18.94 31.39
N TYR A 93 -36.60 -18.93 31.71
CA TYR A 93 -35.58 -19.83 31.17
C TYR A 93 -35.93 -21.31 31.39
N SER A 94 -36.60 -21.63 32.50
CA SER A 94 -37.11 -22.97 32.77
C SER A 94 -38.06 -23.48 31.68
N ASP A 95 -38.64 -22.62 30.84
CA ASP A 95 -39.50 -22.99 29.71
C ASP A 95 -38.69 -23.53 28.50
N ILE A 96 -37.39 -23.22 28.41
CA ILE A 96 -36.45 -23.77 27.41
C ILE A 96 -35.88 -25.11 27.88
N ASP A 97 -35.55 -25.19 29.18
CA ASP A 97 -34.92 -26.36 29.80
C ASP A 97 -35.92 -27.50 30.05
N SER A 98 -37.16 -27.18 30.47
CA SER A 98 -38.21 -28.20 30.67
C SER A 98 -38.74 -28.86 29.39
N ALA A 99 -38.41 -28.29 28.21
CA ALA A 99 -38.75 -28.84 26.89
C ALA A 99 -37.60 -29.60 26.21
N GLY A 100 -36.38 -29.64 26.79
CA GLY A 100 -35.23 -30.36 26.24
C GLY A 100 -34.66 -29.78 24.93
N ILE A 101 -34.93 -28.49 24.64
CA ILE A 101 -34.63 -27.86 23.34
C ILE A 101 -33.12 -27.80 23.09
N LEU A 102 -32.32 -27.43 24.10
CA LEU A 102 -30.86 -27.38 23.95
C LEU A 102 -30.27 -28.76 23.69
N ALA A 103 -30.75 -29.79 24.40
CA ALA A 103 -30.32 -31.17 24.19
C ALA A 103 -30.72 -31.71 22.81
N ALA A 104 -31.89 -31.30 22.29
CA ALA A 104 -32.33 -31.69 20.96
C ALA A 104 -31.58 -30.94 19.84
N THR A 105 -31.23 -29.67 20.07
CA THR A 105 -30.56 -28.81 19.08
C THR A 105 -29.05 -29.09 19.03
N PHE A 106 -28.45 -29.37 20.17
CA PHE A 106 -27.02 -29.66 20.34
C PHE A 106 -26.83 -31.01 21.04
N PRO A 107 -27.19 -32.13 20.39
CA PRO A 107 -27.19 -33.46 21.01
C PRO A 107 -25.80 -33.99 21.38
N THR A 108 -24.74 -33.35 20.86
CA THR A 108 -23.34 -33.67 21.17
C THR A 108 -22.77 -32.79 22.28
N ALA A 109 -23.50 -31.77 22.75
CA ALA A 109 -23.06 -30.91 23.84
C ALA A 109 -23.33 -31.59 25.19
N ASP A 110 -22.32 -31.57 26.07
CA ASP A 110 -22.47 -32.06 27.44
C ASP A 110 -23.12 -30.98 28.31
N LEU A 111 -24.45 -30.91 28.31
CA LEU A 111 -25.20 -29.91 29.07
C LEU A 111 -25.08 -30.05 30.60
N THR A 112 -24.26 -30.98 31.11
CA THR A 112 -23.93 -31.06 32.54
C THR A 112 -22.82 -30.08 32.96
N ILE A 113 -22.18 -29.41 31.99
CA ILE A 113 -21.26 -28.29 32.22
C ILE A 113 -21.90 -26.95 31.78
N GLY A 114 -21.29 -25.84 32.18
CA GLY A 114 -21.79 -24.50 31.84
C GLY A 114 -21.50 -24.16 30.40
N HIS A 115 -22.51 -23.63 29.72
CA HIS A 115 -22.44 -23.24 28.32
C HIS A 115 -22.96 -21.83 28.12
N HIS A 116 -22.41 -21.18 27.11
CA HIS A 116 -22.79 -19.87 26.70
C HIS A 116 -23.92 -19.90 25.65
N VAL A 117 -25.08 -19.50 26.13
CA VAL A 117 -26.39 -19.26 25.55
C VAL A 117 -26.58 -18.01 24.69
N ARG A 118 -26.54 -17.99 23.35
CA ARG A 118 -27.03 -16.82 22.58
C ARG A 118 -28.31 -17.11 21.82
N PHE A 119 -29.32 -16.26 22.01
CA PHE A 119 -30.63 -16.37 21.36
C PHE A 119 -30.91 -15.13 20.53
N PHE A 120 -31.20 -15.32 19.25
CA PHE A 120 -31.46 -14.25 18.29
C PHE A 120 -32.95 -14.13 17.99
N PHE A 121 -33.51 -12.93 18.13
CA PHE A 121 -34.90 -12.60 17.83
C PHE A 121 -35.09 -12.23 16.35
N SER A 122 -34.60 -13.08 15.44
CA SER A 122 -34.73 -12.85 14.01
C SER A 122 -34.87 -14.16 13.23
N ASN A 123 -35.50 -14.07 12.06
CA ASN A 123 -35.62 -15.18 11.12
C ASN A 123 -34.33 -15.45 10.31
N SER A 124 -33.24 -14.74 10.64
CA SER A 124 -31.90 -14.88 10.06
C SER A 124 -30.80 -14.90 11.14
N ALA A 125 -29.64 -15.47 10.84
CA ALA A 125 -28.48 -15.44 11.73
C ALA A 125 -27.61 -14.18 11.51
N ASP A 126 -28.24 -13.01 11.31
CA ASP A 126 -27.55 -11.73 11.14
C ASP A 126 -26.76 -11.36 12.41
N PRO A 127 -25.45 -11.03 12.31
CA PRO A 127 -24.65 -10.56 13.45
C PRO A 127 -25.22 -9.33 14.16
N ASN A 128 -26.07 -8.54 13.49
CA ASN A 128 -26.72 -7.34 14.02
C ASN A 128 -28.14 -7.60 14.53
N ALA A 129 -28.63 -8.84 14.48
CA ALA A 129 -29.95 -9.19 14.99
C ALA A 129 -30.04 -8.95 16.50
N ASP A 130 -31.21 -8.51 16.96
CA ASP A 130 -31.48 -8.38 18.39
C ASP A 130 -31.32 -9.72 19.09
N TYR A 131 -30.56 -9.75 20.17
CA TYR A 131 -30.25 -10.99 20.87
C TYR A 131 -30.24 -10.81 22.39
N PHE A 132 -30.33 -11.94 23.08
CA PHE A 132 -29.99 -12.04 24.50
C PHE A 132 -29.02 -13.19 24.73
N GLU A 133 -28.18 -13.03 25.75
CA GLU A 133 -27.04 -13.91 26.00
C GLU A 133 -26.91 -14.30 27.49
N PHE A 134 -26.63 -15.57 27.78
CA PHE A 134 -26.63 -16.14 29.13
C PHE A 134 -25.79 -17.41 29.34
N ASP A 135 -25.64 -17.86 30.59
CA ASP A 135 -24.97 -19.13 30.95
C ASP A 135 -25.99 -20.16 31.48
N THR A 136 -25.92 -21.41 31.00
CA THR A 136 -26.78 -22.53 31.42
C THR A 136 -26.66 -22.91 32.91
N ASN A 137 -25.60 -22.48 33.59
CA ASN A 137 -25.36 -22.78 35.02
C ASN A 137 -25.90 -21.72 36.00
N GLY A 138 -26.53 -20.64 35.50
CA GLY A 138 -27.15 -19.64 36.37
C GLY A 138 -26.18 -18.93 37.34
N GLY A 139 -24.90 -18.80 36.98
CA GLY A 139 -23.88 -18.10 37.77
C GLY A 139 -22.91 -17.34 36.87
N ILE A 140 -22.16 -16.39 37.45
CA ILE A 140 -21.11 -15.63 36.73
C ILE A 140 -20.06 -16.62 36.20
N ALA A 141 -20.09 -16.91 34.91
CA ALA A 141 -18.86 -17.21 34.21
C ALA A 141 -18.02 -15.92 34.27
N PRO A 142 -16.76 -15.95 34.74
CA PRO A 142 -15.85 -14.88 34.35
C PRO A 142 -15.94 -14.80 32.83
N THR A 143 -15.92 -13.58 32.26
CA THR A 143 -15.58 -13.39 30.84
C THR A 143 -14.55 -14.46 30.48
N PRO A 144 -14.72 -15.24 29.40
CA PRO A 144 -13.73 -16.25 29.04
C PRO A 144 -12.39 -15.56 29.23
N PRO A 145 -11.45 -16.10 30.05
CA PRO A 145 -10.16 -15.48 30.16
C PRO A 145 -9.75 -15.26 28.72
N SER A 146 -9.47 -13.99 28.35
CA SER A 146 -8.79 -13.69 27.10
C SER A 146 -7.79 -14.83 26.93
N PRO A 147 -7.86 -15.62 25.85
CA PRO A 147 -7.15 -16.90 25.74
C PRO A 147 -5.79 -16.70 26.40
N PRO A 148 -5.47 -17.48 27.46
CA PRO A 148 -4.40 -17.13 28.40
C PRO A 148 -3.25 -16.59 27.57
N PRO A 149 -2.83 -15.31 27.75
CA PRO A 149 -2.04 -14.60 26.75
C PRO A 149 -0.99 -15.56 26.27
N SER A 150 -1.11 -15.97 24.99
CA SER A 150 -0.34 -17.07 24.40
C SER A 150 1.04 -17.00 25.00
N PRO A 151 1.49 -18.04 25.74
CA PRO A 151 2.49 -17.95 26.80
C PRO A 151 3.50 -16.90 26.39
N VAL A 152 3.44 -15.72 27.04
CA VAL A 152 4.06 -14.49 26.53
C VAL A 152 5.40 -14.89 26.01
N CYS A 153 5.56 -14.82 24.69
CA CYS A 153 6.77 -15.31 24.09
C CYS A 153 7.93 -14.63 24.86
N THR A 154 8.89 -15.42 25.32
CA THR A 154 9.98 -14.93 26.19
C THR A 154 11.31 -14.85 25.47
N VAL A 155 11.46 -15.51 24.31
CA VAL A 155 12.70 -15.57 23.53
C VAL A 155 12.39 -15.34 22.06
N ASP A 156 13.09 -14.40 21.42
CA ASP A 156 12.98 -14.09 19.98
C ASP A 156 11.52 -13.88 19.52
N CYS A 157 10.81 -13.00 20.22
CA CYS A 157 9.39 -12.71 20.04
C CYS A 157 9.19 -11.62 19.00
N PHE A 158 9.63 -11.98 17.81
CA PHE A 158 9.59 -11.12 16.65
C PHE A 158 8.30 -11.38 15.88
N SER A 159 7.82 -10.30 15.28
CA SER A 159 6.59 -10.28 14.52
C SER A 159 6.81 -10.91 13.16
N ASN A 160 5.82 -11.65 12.66
CA ASN A 160 5.83 -12.11 11.27
C ASN A 160 5.82 -10.90 10.33
N VAL A 161 6.29 -11.09 9.10
CA VAL A 161 6.45 -9.99 8.14
C VAL A 161 5.43 -10.09 7.01
N LEU A 162 4.69 -9.01 6.78
CA LEU A 162 3.92 -8.79 5.54
C LEU A 162 4.78 -7.91 4.61
N PHE A 163 4.99 -8.36 3.38
CA PHE A 163 5.70 -7.59 2.36
C PHE A 163 4.76 -7.13 1.25
N LEU A 164 4.76 -5.82 0.97
CA LEU A 164 3.98 -5.18 -0.09
C LEU A 164 4.92 -4.61 -1.17
N PRO A 165 4.98 -5.22 -2.37
CA PRO A 165 5.91 -4.83 -3.43
C PRO A 165 5.51 -3.51 -4.11
N GLY A 166 6.41 -2.96 -4.93
CA GLY A 166 6.19 -1.74 -5.71
C GLY A 166 5.23 -1.89 -6.89
N LEU A 167 4.97 -0.77 -7.58
CA LEU A 167 4.22 -0.77 -8.84
C LEU A 167 4.95 -1.69 -9.83
N GLU A 168 4.19 -2.46 -10.62
CA GLU A 168 4.75 -3.35 -11.64
C GLU A 168 5.69 -4.46 -11.11
N ALA A 169 5.78 -4.64 -9.79
CA ALA A 169 6.70 -5.60 -9.18
C ALA A 169 6.03 -6.94 -8.80
N SER A 170 4.84 -7.19 -9.35
CA SER A 170 4.15 -8.49 -9.34
C SER A 170 3.96 -8.98 -10.77
N ARG A 171 4.20 -10.28 -11.00
CA ARG A 171 3.97 -10.89 -12.32
C ARG A 171 2.47 -11.01 -12.59
N LEU A 172 2.07 -10.72 -13.83
CA LEU A 172 0.69 -10.82 -14.29
C LEU A 172 0.61 -11.89 -15.37
N TYR A 173 -0.40 -12.73 -15.24
CA TYR A 173 -0.62 -13.89 -16.09
C TYR A 173 -2.03 -13.88 -16.65
N THR A 174 -2.22 -14.58 -17.76
CA THR A 174 -3.54 -14.92 -18.27
C THR A 174 -3.55 -16.36 -18.76
N GLN A 175 -4.74 -16.95 -18.93
CA GLN A 175 -4.86 -18.25 -19.58
C GLN A 175 -5.24 -18.03 -21.04
N GLY A 176 -4.43 -18.61 -21.93
CA GLY A 176 -4.71 -18.70 -23.36
C GLY A 176 -5.95 -19.54 -23.64
N SER A 177 -6.52 -19.36 -24.83
CA SER A 177 -7.69 -20.12 -25.29
C SER A 177 -7.40 -21.61 -25.51
N ASP A 178 -6.13 -21.99 -25.61
CA ASP A 178 -5.61 -23.36 -25.66
C ASP A 178 -5.37 -23.98 -24.28
N GLY A 179 -5.61 -23.23 -23.20
CA GLY A 179 -5.40 -23.65 -21.82
C GLY A 179 -3.96 -23.48 -21.31
N ASN A 180 -3.04 -22.96 -22.13
CA ASN A 180 -1.69 -22.63 -21.69
C ASN A 180 -1.68 -21.30 -20.94
N GLU A 181 -0.91 -21.21 -19.85
CA GLU A 181 -0.68 -19.96 -19.14
C GLU A 181 0.31 -19.09 -19.93
N ASP A 182 0.00 -17.81 -20.04
CA ASP A 182 0.86 -16.80 -20.63
C ASP A 182 1.22 -15.75 -19.58
N GLN A 183 2.51 -15.40 -19.52
CA GLN A 183 3.02 -14.36 -18.63
C GLN A 183 2.99 -13.03 -19.37
N LEU A 184 2.00 -12.20 -19.05
CA LEU A 184 1.87 -10.86 -19.64
C LEU A 184 2.87 -9.87 -19.05
N TRP A 185 3.29 -10.12 -17.81
CA TRP A 185 4.26 -9.30 -17.12
C TRP A 185 5.28 -10.16 -16.39
N GLU A 186 6.57 -10.10 -16.72
CA GLU A 186 7.23 -9.12 -17.60
C GLU A 186 7.04 -9.45 -19.08
N PRO A 187 6.81 -8.45 -19.97
CA PRO A 187 6.32 -8.71 -21.33
C PRO A 187 7.42 -9.28 -22.23
N GLY A 188 7.08 -10.28 -23.03
CA GLY A 188 7.92 -10.82 -24.10
C GLY A 188 7.80 -10.06 -25.41
N GLY A 189 6.68 -9.36 -25.63
CA GLY A 189 6.46 -8.47 -26.77
C GLY A 189 5.34 -7.46 -26.55
N ASN A 190 5.10 -6.60 -27.55
CA ASN A 190 4.08 -5.55 -27.45
C ASN A 190 2.64 -6.11 -27.27
N SER A 191 2.35 -7.30 -27.81
CA SER A 191 1.06 -7.97 -27.63
C SER A 191 0.72 -8.23 -26.16
N ASP A 192 1.73 -8.49 -25.34
CA ASP A 192 1.54 -8.79 -23.92
C ASP A 192 1.11 -7.53 -23.18
N VAL A 193 1.70 -6.38 -23.54
CA VAL A 193 1.29 -5.07 -23.03
C VAL A 193 -0.12 -4.71 -23.50
N GLU A 194 -0.44 -4.95 -24.78
CA GLU A 194 -1.80 -4.71 -25.30
C GLU A 194 -2.86 -5.51 -24.55
N ALA A 195 -2.53 -6.74 -24.13
CA ALA A 195 -3.42 -7.57 -23.32
C ALA A 195 -3.64 -7.01 -21.90
N LEU A 196 -2.71 -6.17 -21.39
CA LEU A 196 -2.81 -5.50 -20.09
C LEU A 196 -3.67 -4.22 -20.13
N TYR A 197 -4.11 -3.74 -21.30
CA TYR A 197 -4.88 -2.51 -21.43
C TYR A 197 -6.19 -2.51 -20.64
N LEU A 198 -6.57 -1.30 -20.23
CA LEU A 198 -7.78 -1.03 -19.46
C LEU A 198 -8.78 -0.23 -20.28
N ASN A 199 -10.06 -0.38 -19.93
CA ASN A 199 -11.15 0.45 -20.42
C ASN A 199 -11.03 1.87 -19.85
N PRO A 200 -11.70 2.88 -20.46
CA PRO A 200 -11.68 4.26 -19.97
C PRO A 200 -12.16 4.47 -18.52
N ASP A 201 -12.86 3.50 -17.94
CA ASP A 201 -13.32 3.50 -16.54
C ASP A 201 -12.32 2.85 -15.55
N GLY A 202 -11.20 2.36 -16.07
CA GLY A 202 -10.12 1.69 -15.34
C GLY A 202 -10.32 0.18 -15.16
N THR A 203 -11.39 -0.41 -15.72
CA THR A 203 -11.59 -1.86 -15.66
C THR A 203 -10.71 -2.59 -16.67
N SER A 204 -10.28 -3.81 -16.36
CA SER A 204 -9.45 -4.60 -17.28
C SER A 204 -10.21 -4.97 -18.55
N LYS A 205 -9.62 -4.77 -19.74
CA LYS A 205 -10.17 -5.30 -20.99
C LYS A 205 -10.15 -6.82 -21.01
N ASN A 206 -9.11 -7.41 -20.41
CA ASN A 206 -9.00 -8.85 -20.20
C ASN A 206 -9.34 -9.19 -18.73
N GLY A 207 -10.53 -9.74 -18.48
CA GLY A 207 -10.98 -10.16 -17.15
C GLY A 207 -10.33 -11.44 -16.61
N ASN A 208 -9.53 -12.12 -17.43
CA ASN A 208 -8.84 -13.36 -17.07
C ASN A 208 -7.43 -13.13 -16.53
N ILE A 209 -7.04 -11.88 -16.27
CA ILE A 209 -5.74 -11.57 -15.69
C ILE A 209 -5.74 -11.88 -14.20
N TYR A 210 -4.64 -12.47 -13.72
CA TYR A 210 -4.39 -12.76 -12.31
C TYR A 210 -2.90 -12.62 -12.00
N THR A 211 -2.56 -12.63 -10.72
CA THR A 211 -1.17 -12.67 -10.23
C THR A 211 -0.90 -13.94 -9.42
N ARG A 212 0.34 -14.13 -9.01
CA ARG A 212 0.77 -15.27 -8.19
C ARG A 212 1.99 -14.96 -7.35
N ASP A 213 2.91 -14.18 -7.89
CA ASP A 213 4.22 -13.95 -7.31
C ASP A 213 4.76 -12.55 -7.60
N ILE A 214 5.67 -12.11 -6.74
CA ILE A 214 6.45 -10.88 -6.91
C ILE A 214 7.64 -11.14 -7.82
N ILE A 215 8.21 -10.08 -8.38
CA ILE A 215 9.45 -10.17 -9.15
C ILE A 215 10.65 -10.20 -8.20
N ASP A 216 11.26 -11.36 -8.06
CA ASP A 216 12.52 -11.57 -7.36
C ASP A 216 13.72 -11.17 -8.24
N LEU A 217 13.73 -11.70 -9.47
CA LEU A 217 14.73 -11.48 -10.52
C LEU A 217 14.00 -11.05 -11.80
N GLY A 218 14.19 -9.80 -12.21
CA GLY A 218 13.59 -9.23 -13.42
C GLY A 218 14.30 -9.71 -14.67
N HIS A 219 13.55 -10.27 -15.62
CA HIS A 219 13.95 -10.81 -16.91
C HIS A 219 15.18 -11.74 -16.83
N ASN A 220 15.38 -12.36 -15.66
CA ASN A 220 16.56 -13.16 -15.34
C ASN A 220 17.91 -12.40 -15.38
N ILE A 221 17.90 -11.07 -15.29
CA ILE A 221 19.10 -10.22 -15.44
C ILE A 221 19.41 -9.31 -14.24
N LYS A 222 18.40 -8.81 -13.50
CA LYS A 222 18.60 -7.87 -12.38
C LYS A 222 17.81 -8.33 -11.16
N ASN A 223 18.45 -8.42 -9.99
CA ASN A 223 17.78 -8.72 -8.73
C ASN A 223 16.95 -7.52 -8.27
N ILE A 224 15.77 -7.79 -7.69
CA ILE A 224 14.79 -6.76 -7.32
C ILE A 224 14.37 -6.91 -5.86
N TYR A 225 13.81 -8.08 -5.55
CA TYR A 225 13.51 -8.48 -4.19
C TYR A 225 14.22 -9.76 -3.79
N LYS A 226 15.11 -10.28 -4.63
CA LYS A 226 15.82 -11.53 -4.37
C LYS A 226 16.56 -11.48 -3.03
N SER A 227 17.42 -10.49 -2.82
CA SER A 227 18.20 -10.40 -1.58
C SER A 227 17.32 -10.09 -0.37
N PHE A 228 16.22 -9.36 -0.57
CA PHE A 228 15.20 -9.15 0.47
C PHE A 228 14.52 -10.45 0.88
N SER A 229 13.97 -11.20 -0.08
CA SER A 229 13.35 -12.50 0.16
C SER A 229 14.33 -13.47 0.82
N ASP A 230 15.58 -13.53 0.34
CA ASP A 230 16.64 -14.36 0.93
C ASP A 230 16.93 -13.95 2.38
N THR A 231 16.94 -12.65 2.69
CA THR A 231 17.13 -12.12 4.04
C THR A 231 15.99 -12.53 4.98
N VAL A 232 14.73 -12.37 4.57
CA VAL A 232 13.57 -12.73 5.40
C VAL A 232 13.38 -14.24 5.52
N ASN A 233 13.70 -15.01 4.46
CA ASN A 233 13.83 -16.48 4.53
C ASN A 233 14.92 -16.89 5.53
N GLY A 234 16.01 -16.14 5.62
CA GLY A 234 17.02 -16.26 6.66
C GLY A 234 16.44 -16.11 8.07
N LEU A 235 15.51 -15.18 8.28
CA LEU A 235 14.84 -15.01 9.59
C LEU A 235 13.94 -16.20 9.93
N VAL A 236 13.22 -16.76 8.94
CA VAL A 236 12.38 -17.96 9.15
C VAL A 236 13.24 -19.19 9.45
N SER A 237 14.26 -19.45 8.62
CA SER A 237 15.13 -20.62 8.76
C SER A 237 15.93 -20.61 10.09
N ASN A 238 16.32 -19.43 10.57
CA ASN A 238 16.93 -19.25 11.89
C ASN A 238 15.91 -19.20 13.04
N GLN A 239 14.64 -19.50 12.78
CA GLN A 239 13.55 -19.49 13.74
C GLN A 239 13.41 -18.16 14.48
N LYS A 240 13.74 -17.03 13.85
CA LYS A 240 13.57 -15.69 14.42
C LYS A 240 12.11 -15.26 14.32
N ILE A 241 11.51 -15.38 13.14
CA ILE A 241 10.07 -15.24 12.90
C ILE A 241 9.49 -16.61 12.50
N ASN A 242 8.17 -16.79 12.61
CA ASN A 242 7.54 -18.06 12.21
C ASN A 242 7.35 -18.12 10.69
N THR A 243 6.91 -17.01 10.09
CA THR A 243 6.68 -16.91 8.65
C THR A 243 6.71 -15.45 8.18
N TRP A 244 6.78 -15.28 6.88
CA TRP A 244 6.50 -14.02 6.21
C TRP A 244 5.65 -14.29 4.98
N LYS A 245 4.99 -13.26 4.45
CA LYS A 245 4.24 -13.36 3.20
C LYS A 245 4.46 -12.16 2.31
N GLU A 246 4.91 -12.42 1.09
CA GLU A 246 4.76 -11.51 -0.04
C GLU A 246 3.31 -11.49 -0.52
N TYR A 247 2.74 -10.30 -0.65
CA TYR A 247 1.42 -10.11 -1.23
C TYR A 247 1.56 -9.51 -2.62
N ALA A 248 1.59 -10.38 -3.64
CA ALA A 248 1.53 -9.95 -5.03
C ALA A 248 0.13 -9.39 -5.34
N TYR A 249 0.07 -8.33 -6.13
CA TYR A 249 -1.18 -7.66 -6.49
C TYR A 249 -1.20 -7.24 -7.96
N ASP A 250 -2.42 -7.09 -8.52
CA ASP A 250 -2.58 -6.50 -9.84
C ASP A 250 -2.35 -4.99 -9.74
N TRP A 251 -1.11 -4.59 -10.02
CA TRP A 251 -0.63 -3.23 -9.91
C TRP A 251 -1.31 -2.24 -10.84
N ARG A 252 -2.19 -2.68 -11.74
CA ARG A 252 -3.00 -1.81 -12.59
C ARG A 252 -4.26 -1.28 -11.88
N GLN A 253 -4.67 -1.96 -10.82
CA GLN A 253 -5.91 -1.69 -10.11
C GLN A 253 -5.78 -0.54 -9.12
N ASP A 254 -6.93 -0.07 -8.65
CA ASP A 254 -7.03 0.94 -7.60
C ASP A 254 -6.56 0.38 -6.24
N VAL A 255 -5.80 1.21 -5.52
CA VAL A 255 -5.20 0.86 -4.22
C VAL A 255 -6.27 0.45 -3.19
N GLN A 256 -7.36 1.22 -3.10
CA GLN A 256 -8.44 0.94 -2.15
C GLN A 256 -9.15 -0.38 -2.50
N SER A 257 -9.36 -0.63 -3.79
CA SER A 257 -9.98 -1.86 -4.29
C SER A 257 -9.17 -3.12 -3.96
N ILE A 258 -7.83 -3.05 -4.00
CA ILE A 258 -6.94 -4.15 -3.60
C ILE A 258 -7.13 -4.49 -2.11
N VAL A 259 -7.29 -3.47 -1.27
CA VAL A 259 -7.49 -3.63 0.18
C VAL A 259 -8.88 -4.20 0.49
N ASP A 260 -9.93 -3.66 -0.15
CA ASP A 260 -11.33 -4.00 0.16
C ASP A 260 -11.77 -5.34 -0.43
N ASN A 261 -11.33 -5.65 -1.65
CA ASN A 261 -11.82 -6.80 -2.41
C ASN A 261 -10.80 -7.94 -2.54
N GLY A 262 -9.56 -7.69 -2.11
CA GLY A 262 -8.44 -8.61 -2.33
C GLY A 262 -7.92 -8.60 -3.76
N THR A 263 -7.14 -9.61 -4.11
CA THR A 263 -6.51 -9.74 -5.43
C THR A 263 -6.80 -11.11 -6.02
N LYS A 264 -7.15 -11.14 -7.31
CA LYS A 264 -7.33 -12.38 -8.07
C LYS A 264 -5.99 -13.08 -8.30
N TYR A 265 -5.83 -14.24 -7.68
CA TYR A 265 -4.79 -15.22 -7.96
C TYR A 265 -5.34 -16.28 -8.92
N GLN A 266 -4.48 -17.19 -9.35
CA GLN A 266 -4.82 -18.22 -10.34
C GLN A 266 -6.08 -19.03 -10.02
N THR A 267 -6.28 -19.38 -8.74
CA THR A 267 -7.36 -20.27 -8.29
C THR A 267 -8.38 -19.60 -7.37
N GLU A 268 -8.05 -18.45 -6.80
CA GLU A 268 -8.85 -17.80 -5.77
C GLU A 268 -8.60 -16.29 -5.74
N THR A 269 -9.45 -15.56 -5.02
CA THR A 269 -9.17 -14.17 -4.66
C THR A 269 -8.63 -14.15 -3.24
N ILE A 270 -7.39 -13.69 -3.08
CA ILE A 270 -6.74 -13.61 -1.77
C ILE A 270 -7.05 -12.24 -1.14
N SER A 271 -7.52 -12.25 0.10
CA SER A 271 -7.81 -11.04 0.89
C SER A 271 -6.55 -10.53 1.60
N LEU A 272 -6.26 -9.24 1.46
CA LEU A 272 -5.11 -8.62 2.13
C LEU A 272 -5.30 -8.54 3.66
N VAL A 273 -6.53 -8.25 4.10
CA VAL A 273 -6.88 -8.22 5.54
C VAL A 273 -6.73 -9.60 6.17
N ASP A 274 -7.24 -10.64 5.51
CA ASP A 274 -7.14 -12.02 6.03
C ASP A 274 -5.71 -12.55 6.00
N THR A 275 -4.91 -12.11 5.01
CA THR A 275 -3.47 -12.40 4.97
C THR A 275 -2.76 -11.80 6.18
N LEU A 276 -3.02 -10.53 6.50
CA LEU A 276 -2.46 -9.89 7.69
C LEU A 276 -2.92 -10.57 8.98
N GLN A 277 -4.21 -10.91 9.10
CA GLN A 277 -4.75 -11.62 10.25
C GLN A 277 -4.05 -12.98 10.44
N SER A 278 -3.87 -13.74 9.36
CA SER A 278 -3.18 -15.04 9.40
C SER A 278 -1.72 -14.91 9.84
N LEU A 279 -1.02 -13.85 9.42
CA LEU A 279 0.34 -13.54 9.88
C LEU A 279 0.36 -13.20 11.38
N VAL A 280 -0.62 -12.45 11.86
CA VAL A 280 -0.78 -12.09 13.28
C VAL A 280 -1.05 -13.34 14.13
N ASP A 281 -2.00 -14.18 13.72
CA ASP A 281 -2.42 -15.38 14.45
C ASP A 281 -1.30 -16.41 14.57
N SER A 282 -0.48 -16.54 13.52
CA SER A 282 0.67 -17.44 13.49
C SER A 282 1.97 -16.81 14.04
N SER A 283 1.93 -15.55 14.49
CA SER A 283 3.12 -14.84 14.98
C SER A 283 3.46 -15.19 16.42
N LYS A 284 4.76 -15.30 16.72
CA LYS A 284 5.24 -15.51 18.11
C LYS A 284 4.86 -14.35 19.04
N SER A 285 4.81 -13.13 18.50
CA SER A 285 4.47 -11.93 19.25
C SER A 285 2.96 -11.65 19.29
N GLY A 286 2.15 -12.38 18.50
CA GLY A 286 0.77 -11.99 18.21
C GLY A 286 0.65 -10.68 17.44
N LYS A 287 1.72 -10.30 16.71
CA LYS A 287 1.82 -9.07 15.93
C LYS A 287 2.49 -9.29 14.58
N ALA A 288 2.32 -8.34 13.67
CA ALA A 288 2.94 -8.32 12.35
C ALA A 288 3.69 -7.01 12.08
N THR A 289 4.83 -7.11 11.39
CA THR A 289 5.57 -6.00 10.81
C THR A 289 5.23 -5.89 9.33
N ILE A 290 4.90 -4.69 8.85
CA ILE A 290 4.66 -4.42 7.44
C ILE A 290 5.90 -3.77 6.84
N VAL A 291 6.45 -4.37 5.79
CA VAL A 291 7.50 -3.76 4.94
C VAL A 291 6.88 -3.47 3.59
N ALA A 292 6.93 -2.22 3.17
CA ALA A 292 6.31 -1.79 1.93
C ALA A 292 7.29 -0.96 1.10
N HIS A 293 7.31 -1.22 -0.20
CA HIS A 293 8.19 -0.54 -1.15
C HIS A 293 7.39 0.21 -2.21
N SER A 294 7.80 1.44 -2.55
CA SER A 294 7.19 2.21 -3.65
C SER A 294 5.65 2.26 -3.51
N ASN A 295 4.88 1.95 -4.56
CA ASN A 295 3.42 1.92 -4.53
C ASN A 295 2.82 0.97 -3.47
N GLY A 296 3.55 -0.07 -3.05
CA GLY A 296 3.15 -0.93 -1.94
C GLY A 296 2.93 -0.17 -0.64
N GLY A 297 3.61 0.98 -0.46
CA GLY A 297 3.38 1.86 0.69
C GLY A 297 2.04 2.59 0.67
N LEU A 298 1.49 2.91 -0.52
CA LEU A 298 0.13 3.44 -0.63
C LEU A 298 -0.90 2.38 -0.23
N ILE A 299 -0.67 1.12 -0.64
CA ILE A 299 -1.48 -0.03 -0.21
C ILE A 299 -1.37 -0.24 1.30
N ALA A 300 -0.18 -0.12 1.88
CA ALA A 300 0.02 -0.20 3.33
C ALA A 300 -0.80 0.86 4.07
N LYS A 301 -0.75 2.12 3.62
CA LYS A 301 -1.50 3.22 4.23
C LYS A 301 -3.01 3.03 4.07
N ALA A 302 -3.48 2.58 2.91
CA ALA A 302 -4.89 2.27 2.68
C ALA A 302 -5.38 1.12 3.57
N LEU A 303 -4.60 0.05 3.70
CA LEU A 303 -4.87 -1.07 4.62
C LEU A 303 -4.97 -0.56 6.06
N LEU A 304 -3.98 0.18 6.54
CA LEU A 304 -3.95 0.67 7.92
C LEU A 304 -5.07 1.68 8.21
N LYS A 305 -5.42 2.52 7.23
CA LYS A 305 -6.57 3.41 7.33
C LYS A 305 -7.88 2.63 7.43
N LYS A 306 -8.07 1.60 6.59
CA LYS A 306 -9.22 0.71 6.68
C LYS A 306 -9.31 0.03 8.05
N LEU A 307 -8.22 -0.56 8.54
CA LEU A 307 -8.22 -1.26 9.84
C LEU A 307 -8.47 -0.30 11.00
N GLN A 308 -8.02 0.95 10.89
CA GLN A 308 -8.34 2.00 11.86
C GLN A 308 -9.83 2.37 11.83
N ASP A 309 -10.44 2.45 10.65
CA ASP A 309 -11.88 2.70 10.50
C ASP A 309 -12.70 1.52 11.03
N ASP A 310 -12.30 0.29 10.72
CA ASP A 310 -12.92 -0.94 11.23
C ASP A 310 -12.85 -0.99 12.75
N LYS A 311 -11.72 -0.59 13.36
CA LYS A 311 -11.59 -0.44 14.82
C LYS A 311 -12.52 0.62 15.39
N ASN A 312 -12.61 1.79 14.75
CA ASN A 312 -13.51 2.86 15.18
C ASN A 312 -14.99 2.45 15.09
N ALA A 313 -15.32 1.59 14.12
CA ALA A 313 -16.66 1.03 13.92
C ALA A 313 -16.94 -0.21 14.81
N GLY A 314 -15.96 -0.72 15.55
CA GLY A 314 -16.10 -1.91 16.39
C GLY A 314 -16.15 -3.24 15.61
N ILE A 315 -15.70 -3.26 14.36
CA ILE A 315 -15.70 -4.43 13.48
C ILE A 315 -14.53 -5.38 13.81
N ASN A 316 -13.30 -4.85 13.90
CA ASN A 316 -12.11 -5.60 14.31
C ASN A 316 -11.07 -4.65 14.89
N ASN A 317 -10.09 -5.18 15.64
CA ASN A 317 -8.99 -4.38 16.22
C ASN A 317 -7.63 -4.71 15.61
N LEU A 318 -7.59 -5.26 14.39
CA LEU A 318 -6.36 -5.81 13.79
C LEU A 318 -5.25 -4.76 13.63
N VAL A 319 -5.61 -3.47 13.51
CA VAL A 319 -4.64 -2.36 13.49
C VAL A 319 -3.72 -2.35 14.72
N ASP A 320 -4.20 -2.81 15.89
CA ASP A 320 -3.41 -2.86 17.13
C ASP A 320 -2.34 -3.96 17.13
N ASN A 321 -2.48 -4.93 16.22
CA ASN A 321 -1.54 -6.03 16.03
C ASN A 321 -0.43 -5.70 15.01
N VAL A 322 -0.43 -4.52 14.41
CA VAL A 322 0.70 -4.05 13.59
C VAL A 322 1.65 -3.27 14.49
N ASP A 323 2.87 -3.77 14.71
CA ASP A 323 3.85 -3.12 15.59
C ASP A 323 4.84 -2.21 14.88
N VAL A 324 5.21 -2.55 13.65
CA VAL A 324 6.17 -1.78 12.85
C VAL A 324 5.67 -1.64 11.42
N LEU A 325 5.70 -0.41 10.91
CA LEU A 325 5.54 -0.08 9.50
C LEU A 325 6.86 0.46 8.96
N ILE A 326 7.43 -0.19 7.95
CA ILE A 326 8.64 0.24 7.25
C ILE A 326 8.25 0.63 5.82
N LEU A 327 8.27 1.93 5.53
CA LEU A 327 8.02 2.52 4.21
C LEU A 327 9.37 2.78 3.52
N VAL A 328 9.65 2.06 2.45
CA VAL A 328 10.89 2.18 1.68
C VAL A 328 10.59 2.83 0.34
N ALA A 329 11.18 4.01 0.09
CA ALA A 329 11.06 4.72 -1.19
C ALA A 329 9.60 4.92 -1.63
N VAL A 330 8.68 5.17 -0.70
CA VAL A 330 7.25 5.24 -0.99
C VAL A 330 6.90 6.63 -1.53
N PRO A 331 6.26 6.77 -2.70
CA PRO A 331 5.75 8.07 -3.17
C PRO A 331 4.47 8.44 -2.42
N GLU A 332 4.56 8.72 -1.12
CA GLU A 332 3.39 8.82 -0.23
C GLU A 332 2.37 9.86 -0.68
N ILE A 333 2.83 10.94 -1.30
CA ILE A 333 2.02 12.04 -1.85
C ILE A 333 2.20 12.14 -3.38
N GLY A 334 2.64 11.07 -4.04
CA GLY A 334 2.87 11.02 -5.48
C GLY A 334 4.28 11.39 -5.91
N THR A 335 4.54 11.33 -7.22
CA THR A 335 5.83 11.64 -7.86
C THR A 335 5.66 12.43 -9.15
N SER A 336 6.45 13.49 -9.34
CA SER A 336 6.46 14.26 -10.59
C SER A 336 6.74 13.39 -11.82
N LYS A 337 7.43 12.25 -11.70
CA LYS A 337 7.66 11.32 -12.83
C LYS A 337 6.35 10.74 -13.38
N ALA A 338 5.31 10.58 -12.56
CA ALA A 338 4.01 10.07 -13.01
C ALA A 338 3.36 11.00 -14.05
N VAL A 339 3.58 12.31 -13.97
CA VAL A 339 2.96 13.31 -14.85
C VAL A 339 3.30 13.06 -16.33
N PRO A 340 4.57 13.10 -16.75
CA PRO A 340 4.90 12.82 -18.14
C PRO A 340 4.62 11.35 -18.50
N ALA A 341 4.69 10.42 -17.53
CA ALA A 341 4.43 9.00 -17.75
C ALA A 341 2.98 8.74 -18.24
N VAL A 342 1.96 9.38 -17.65
CA VAL A 342 0.57 9.26 -18.15
C VAL A 342 0.23 10.19 -19.32
N LEU A 343 0.86 11.36 -19.43
CA LEU A 343 0.54 12.33 -20.49
C LEU A 343 1.19 11.98 -21.84
N HIS A 344 2.40 11.41 -21.79
CA HIS A 344 3.25 11.17 -22.94
C HIS A 344 3.62 9.69 -23.11
N GLY A 345 3.48 8.85 -22.09
CA GLY A 345 4.13 7.53 -22.09
C GLY A 345 5.64 7.63 -21.83
N TYR A 346 6.08 8.78 -21.30
CA TYR A 346 7.47 9.11 -21.04
C TYR A 346 8.09 8.23 -19.96
N ASP A 347 9.36 7.84 -20.15
CA ASP A 347 10.18 7.11 -19.18
C ASP A 347 9.41 5.98 -18.48
N GLN A 348 8.56 5.33 -19.28
CA GLN A 348 8.02 4.02 -18.99
C GLN A 348 9.14 3.03 -19.35
N ARG A 349 10.29 3.22 -18.69
CA ARG A 349 11.17 2.12 -18.34
C ARG A 349 10.24 1.16 -17.63
N ILE A 350 9.70 0.20 -18.38
CA ILE A 350 9.21 -1.05 -17.82
C ILE A 350 10.29 -1.43 -16.82
N LEU A 351 9.87 -1.78 -15.60
CA LEU A 351 10.75 -2.26 -14.55
C LEU A 351 11.98 -2.95 -15.18
N PHE A 352 13.19 -2.62 -14.71
CA PHE A 352 14.50 -3.14 -15.20
C PHE A 352 15.14 -2.38 -16.35
N GLY A 353 14.62 -1.20 -16.69
CA GLY A 353 15.21 -0.35 -17.72
C GLY A 353 14.89 -0.82 -19.13
N PHE A 354 13.97 -1.77 -19.31
CA PHE A 354 13.42 -2.06 -20.63
C PHE A 354 12.61 -0.86 -21.10
N LEU A 355 12.99 -0.37 -22.27
CA LEU A 355 12.41 0.79 -22.88
C LEU A 355 11.21 0.30 -23.70
N GLN A 356 10.02 0.49 -23.14
CA GLN A 356 8.78 0.34 -23.90
C GLN A 356 8.67 1.48 -24.90
N ASP A 357 8.06 1.24 -26.05
CA ASP A 357 7.69 2.38 -26.88
C ASP A 357 6.61 3.23 -26.17
N GLU A 358 6.77 4.54 -26.26
CA GLU A 358 5.92 5.52 -25.57
C GLU A 358 4.43 5.37 -25.95
N THR A 359 4.13 4.83 -27.14
CA THR A 359 2.74 4.68 -27.58
C THR A 359 2.02 3.62 -26.75
N HIS A 360 2.56 2.41 -26.67
CA HIS A 360 1.95 1.36 -25.85
C HIS A 360 1.99 1.70 -24.36
N ALA A 361 3.04 2.38 -23.92
CA ALA A 361 3.19 2.77 -22.53
C ALA A 361 2.18 3.86 -22.11
N ARG A 362 1.95 4.86 -22.98
CA ARG A 362 0.89 5.87 -22.77
C ARG A 362 -0.49 5.21 -22.78
N GLU A 363 -0.75 4.27 -23.68
CA GLU A 363 -2.04 3.60 -23.77
C GLU A 363 -2.34 2.67 -22.60
N LEU A 364 -1.31 2.04 -22.01
CA LEU A 364 -1.45 1.35 -20.73
C LEU A 364 -1.70 2.33 -19.59
N GLY A 365 -0.86 3.36 -19.45
CA GLY A 365 -0.88 4.30 -18.33
C GLY A 365 -2.13 5.20 -18.28
N ARG A 366 -2.66 5.64 -19.43
CA ARG A 366 -3.77 6.63 -19.50
C ARG A 366 -5.07 6.20 -18.81
N ASN A 367 -5.25 4.89 -18.59
CA ASN A 367 -6.41 4.33 -17.93
C ASN A 367 -6.06 3.52 -16.67
N MET A 368 -4.78 3.50 -16.26
CA MET A 368 -4.29 2.72 -15.13
C MET A 368 -4.55 3.41 -13.79
N LEU A 369 -5.45 2.84 -12.98
CA LEU A 369 -5.91 3.46 -11.73
C LEU A 369 -4.76 3.80 -10.78
N SER A 370 -3.79 2.89 -10.62
CA SER A 370 -2.60 3.13 -9.81
C SER A 370 -1.70 4.24 -10.35
N ALA A 371 -1.60 4.42 -11.69
CA ALA A 371 -0.84 5.53 -12.26
C ALA A 371 -1.42 6.89 -11.84
N PHE A 372 -2.75 6.99 -11.78
CA PHE A 372 -3.41 8.19 -11.25
C PHE A 372 -3.12 8.37 -9.75
N GLY A 373 -3.11 7.29 -8.97
CA GLY A 373 -2.75 7.30 -7.56
C GLY A 373 -1.28 7.69 -7.26
N LEU A 374 -0.44 7.78 -8.28
CA LEU A 374 0.96 8.21 -8.16
C LEU A 374 1.18 9.66 -8.63
N LEU A 375 0.16 10.31 -9.19
CA LEU A 375 0.23 11.72 -9.55
C LEU A 375 0.43 12.58 -8.28
N PRO A 376 1.21 13.68 -8.36
CA PRO A 376 1.32 14.67 -7.29
C PRO A 376 -0.02 14.99 -6.63
N SER A 377 -0.15 14.65 -5.35
CA SER A 377 -1.35 14.93 -4.56
C SER A 377 -1.41 16.42 -4.18
N ARG A 378 -2.50 16.85 -3.54
CA ARG A 378 -2.60 18.20 -2.97
C ARG A 378 -1.45 18.50 -2.02
N GLU A 379 -1.04 17.52 -1.23
CA GLU A 379 0.05 17.66 -0.28
C GLU A 379 1.41 17.74 -0.98
N TYR A 380 1.59 17.13 -2.15
CA TYR A 380 2.79 17.31 -2.96
C TYR A 380 2.97 18.78 -3.35
N ILE A 381 1.92 19.38 -3.92
CA ILE A 381 1.95 20.79 -4.36
C ILE A 381 2.24 21.73 -3.18
N ASN A 382 1.75 21.38 -1.99
CA ASN A 382 1.95 22.19 -0.78
C ASN A 382 3.37 22.09 -0.19
N ARG A 383 4.11 21.02 -0.48
CA ARG A 383 5.33 20.66 0.28
C ARG A 383 6.59 20.53 -0.56
N VAL A 384 6.45 20.10 -1.81
CA VAL A 384 7.57 20.01 -2.73
C VAL A 384 7.78 21.38 -3.34
N SER A 385 8.99 21.93 -3.15
CA SER A 385 9.32 23.29 -3.61
C SER A 385 9.39 23.40 -5.14
N ALA A 386 9.68 22.29 -5.82
CA ALA A 386 9.64 22.21 -7.27
C ALA A 386 8.20 22.07 -7.76
N SER A 387 7.79 22.96 -8.66
CA SER A 387 6.53 22.80 -9.39
C SER A 387 6.59 21.51 -10.23
N PRO A 388 5.54 20.66 -10.23
CA PRO A 388 5.57 19.43 -11.00
C PRO A 388 5.59 19.68 -12.52
N VAL A 389 5.11 20.84 -12.97
CA VAL A 389 5.07 21.22 -14.38
C VAL A 389 5.39 22.70 -14.55
N THR A 390 6.28 22.99 -15.50
CA THR A 390 6.69 24.36 -15.83
C THR A 390 6.51 24.65 -17.30
N PHE A 391 6.37 25.94 -17.63
CA PHE A 391 6.09 26.41 -18.98
C PHE A 391 7.03 27.55 -19.35
N VAL A 392 7.70 27.41 -20.48
CA VAL A 392 8.54 28.44 -21.07
C VAL A 392 7.91 28.87 -22.39
N ASP A 393 7.95 30.17 -22.69
CA ASP A 393 7.62 30.71 -24.00
C ASP A 393 8.69 31.72 -24.42
N THR A 394 8.71 32.06 -25.70
CA THR A 394 9.65 33.02 -26.27
C THR A 394 9.15 34.45 -26.13
N ILE A 395 10.08 35.41 -26.23
CA ILE A 395 9.77 36.87 -26.20
C ILE A 395 8.75 37.23 -27.28
N ILE A 396 8.88 36.61 -28.46
CA ILE A 396 7.85 36.62 -29.50
C ILE A 396 6.97 35.38 -29.26
N PRO A 397 5.66 35.51 -29.01
CA PRO A 397 4.80 34.37 -28.67
C PRO A 397 4.91 33.23 -29.67
N SER A 398 5.23 32.03 -29.18
CA SER A 398 5.40 30.85 -30.03
C SER A 398 4.08 30.30 -30.57
N ASN A 399 2.95 30.70 -29.98
CA ASN A 399 1.60 30.14 -30.13
C ASN A 399 1.43 28.70 -29.63
N VAL A 400 2.51 27.91 -29.50
CA VAL A 400 2.47 26.52 -29.02
C VAL A 400 2.49 26.44 -27.50
N THR A 401 3.42 27.12 -26.83
CA THR A 401 3.43 27.19 -25.35
C THR A 401 2.74 28.43 -24.81
N THR A 402 2.47 29.43 -25.65
CA THR A 402 1.78 30.66 -25.27
C THR A 402 0.44 30.39 -24.56
N LYS A 403 -0.34 29.41 -25.03
CA LYS A 403 -1.61 29.05 -24.40
C LYS A 403 -1.43 28.46 -23.00
N LEU A 404 -0.38 27.65 -22.80
CA LEU A 404 -0.07 27.06 -21.51
C LEU A 404 0.36 28.16 -20.52
N VAL A 405 1.24 29.07 -20.95
CA VAL A 405 1.67 30.20 -20.12
C VAL A 405 0.51 31.15 -19.79
N GLN A 406 -0.40 31.38 -20.73
CA GLN A 406 -1.60 32.20 -20.49
C GLN A 406 -2.59 31.54 -19.52
N ALA A 407 -2.71 30.21 -19.55
CA ALA A 407 -3.63 29.47 -18.70
C ALA A 407 -3.09 29.21 -17.29
N PHE A 408 -1.79 28.93 -17.15
CA PHE A 408 -1.19 28.41 -15.92
C PHE A 408 0.03 29.20 -15.42
N GLY A 409 0.42 30.28 -16.11
CA GLY A 409 1.66 31.01 -15.81
C GLY A 409 2.92 30.23 -16.22
N SER A 410 4.08 30.64 -15.70
CA SER A 410 5.36 29.97 -16.00
C SER A 410 5.60 28.68 -15.20
N ALA A 411 4.81 28.47 -14.14
CA ALA A 411 4.92 27.30 -13.27
C ALA A 411 3.58 27.08 -12.57
N ILE A 412 3.16 25.82 -12.48
CA ILE A 412 1.99 25.44 -11.69
C ILE A 412 2.31 25.68 -10.22
N ASN A 413 1.51 26.52 -9.55
CA ASN A 413 1.75 26.92 -8.17
C ASN A 413 0.58 26.56 -7.23
N SER A 414 -0.51 26.03 -7.77
CA SER A 414 -1.66 25.57 -6.99
C SER A 414 -2.15 24.21 -7.48
N TYR A 415 -2.81 23.49 -6.59
CA TYR A 415 -3.40 22.19 -6.93
C TYR A 415 -4.54 22.31 -7.95
N ASP A 416 -5.31 23.41 -7.92
CA ASP A 416 -6.40 23.61 -8.87
C ASP A 416 -5.87 23.91 -10.29
N GLU A 417 -4.78 24.68 -10.42
CA GLU A 417 -4.04 24.84 -11.69
C GLU A 417 -3.49 23.50 -12.18
N TYR A 418 -2.89 22.71 -11.27
CA TYR A 418 -2.36 21.38 -11.58
C TYR A 418 -3.43 20.45 -12.16
N LYS A 419 -4.55 20.33 -11.45
CA LYS A 419 -5.72 19.56 -11.90
C LYS A 419 -6.24 20.08 -13.24
N SER A 420 -6.37 21.39 -13.39
CA SER A 420 -6.82 22.01 -14.64
C SER A 420 -5.90 21.65 -15.81
N PHE A 421 -4.58 21.72 -15.62
CA PHE A 421 -3.59 21.33 -16.63
C PHE A 421 -3.72 19.86 -17.05
N LEU A 422 -3.78 18.93 -16.09
CA LEU A 422 -3.90 17.50 -16.38
C LEU A 422 -5.19 17.14 -17.15
N LEU A 423 -6.27 17.90 -16.91
CA LEU A 423 -7.56 17.70 -17.56
C LEU A 423 -7.72 18.54 -18.85
N GLY A 424 -6.66 19.23 -19.30
CA GLY A 424 -6.70 20.02 -20.53
C GLY A 424 -7.52 21.30 -20.44
N GLY A 425 -7.52 21.96 -19.28
CA GLY A 425 -8.28 23.18 -19.00
C GLY A 425 -7.93 24.38 -19.90
N GLU A 426 -6.77 24.36 -20.57
CA GLU A 426 -6.41 25.34 -21.60
C GLU A 426 -7.06 25.05 -22.98
N GLY A 427 -7.77 23.93 -23.10
CA GLY A 427 -8.50 23.53 -24.30
C GLY A 427 -7.68 22.73 -25.32
N ARG A 428 -6.67 21.96 -24.88
CA ARG A 428 -6.01 20.98 -25.77
C ARG A 428 -7.03 19.96 -26.29
N THR A 429 -6.80 19.49 -27.50
CA THR A 429 -7.48 18.32 -28.05
C THR A 429 -6.58 17.12 -27.86
N ASP A 430 -7.16 15.97 -27.52
CA ASP A 430 -6.39 14.74 -27.42
C ASP A 430 -5.67 14.45 -28.75
N PRO A 431 -4.34 14.28 -28.72
CA PRO A 431 -3.55 14.00 -29.91
C PRO A 431 -3.82 12.58 -30.43
N ALA A 432 -3.35 12.28 -31.64
CA ALA A 432 -3.37 10.92 -32.16
C ALA A 432 -2.49 10.00 -31.30
N ILE A 433 -2.79 8.70 -31.32
CA ILE A 433 -2.15 7.68 -30.48
C ILE A 433 -0.61 7.67 -30.60
N ASN A 434 -0.08 7.98 -31.78
CA ASN A 434 1.34 8.01 -32.10
C ASN A 434 2.01 9.39 -31.91
N GLN A 435 1.26 10.40 -31.46
CA GLN A 435 1.79 11.74 -31.18
C GLN A 435 2.07 11.85 -29.67
N THR A 436 3.09 11.13 -29.20
CA THR A 436 3.45 11.05 -27.77
C THR A 436 4.12 12.30 -27.23
N ASN A 437 4.71 13.14 -28.08
CA ASN A 437 5.25 14.45 -27.72
C ASN A 437 4.16 15.49 -27.33
N LEU A 438 2.89 15.23 -27.64
CA LEU A 438 1.77 16.08 -27.26
C LEU A 438 1.06 15.47 -26.04
N PRO A 439 0.77 16.27 -24.99
CA PRO A 439 0.07 15.76 -23.82
C PRO A 439 -1.39 15.45 -24.13
N ILE A 440 -1.87 14.29 -23.66
CA ILE A 440 -3.30 13.93 -23.65
C ILE A 440 -4.04 14.64 -22.51
N SER A 441 -5.38 14.59 -22.52
CA SER A 441 -6.21 14.96 -21.37
C SER A 441 -6.51 13.73 -20.53
N LEU A 442 -6.32 13.82 -19.21
CA LEU A 442 -6.61 12.70 -18.32
C LEU A 442 -8.12 12.56 -18.06
N SER A 443 -8.55 11.34 -17.71
CA SER A 443 -9.95 11.06 -17.35
C SER A 443 -10.33 11.73 -16.02
N PRO A 444 -11.34 12.62 -15.99
CA PRO A 444 -11.78 13.25 -14.74
C PRO A 444 -12.27 12.25 -13.70
N ASN A 445 -12.88 11.15 -14.13
CA ASN A 445 -13.40 10.12 -13.24
C ASN A 445 -12.28 9.32 -12.56
N LEU A 446 -11.23 8.96 -13.32
CA LEU A 446 -10.07 8.26 -12.76
C LEU A 446 -9.27 9.20 -11.84
N PHE A 447 -9.12 10.47 -12.22
CA PHE A 447 -8.48 11.47 -11.38
C PHE A 447 -9.23 11.67 -10.06
N ALA A 448 -10.56 11.73 -10.08
CA ALA A 448 -11.36 11.84 -8.85
C ALA A 448 -11.15 10.65 -7.90
N LYS A 449 -10.93 9.43 -8.41
CA LYS A 449 -10.59 8.27 -7.57
C LYS A 449 -9.24 8.45 -6.87
N ALA A 450 -8.23 8.95 -7.58
CA ALA A 450 -6.93 9.27 -6.98
C ALA A 450 -7.04 10.40 -5.93
N GLU A 451 -7.89 11.40 -6.17
CA GLU A 451 -8.19 12.43 -5.15
C GLU A 451 -8.82 11.81 -3.91
N SER A 452 -9.80 10.92 -4.06
CA SER A 452 -10.41 10.22 -2.94
C SER A 452 -9.41 9.35 -2.16
N LEU A 453 -8.50 8.66 -2.87
CA LEU A 453 -7.42 7.90 -2.25
C LEU A 453 -6.55 8.81 -1.37
N HIS A 454 -5.97 9.87 -1.93
CA HIS A 454 -5.09 10.77 -1.20
C HIS A 454 -5.80 11.54 -0.07
N ASN A 455 -7.05 11.96 -0.26
CA ASN A 455 -7.85 12.56 0.83
C ASN A 455 -7.99 11.61 2.03
N SER A 456 -7.96 10.29 1.79
CA SER A 456 -8.03 9.27 2.84
C SER A 456 -6.67 8.98 3.46
N ILE A 457 -5.67 8.62 2.64
CA ILE A 457 -4.37 8.12 3.12
C ILE A 457 -3.40 9.24 3.53
N ASP A 458 -3.52 10.45 2.97
CA ASP A 458 -2.66 11.59 3.36
C ASP A 458 -3.10 12.17 4.72
N ALA A 459 -4.36 11.94 5.11
CA ALA A 459 -4.94 12.33 6.39
C ALA A 459 -4.83 11.24 7.47
N TRP A 460 -4.37 10.04 7.12
CA TRP A 460 -4.19 8.96 8.08
C TRP A 460 -3.06 9.28 9.06
N ILE A 461 -3.34 9.08 10.35
CA ILE A 461 -2.37 9.26 11.44
C ILE A 461 -2.09 7.88 12.05
N PRO A 462 -0.82 7.45 12.13
CA PRO A 462 -0.49 6.16 12.71
C PRO A 462 -0.84 6.10 14.20
N PRO A 463 -1.33 4.95 14.71
CA PRO A 463 -1.52 4.73 16.14
C PRO A 463 -0.22 4.90 16.92
N THR A 464 -0.29 5.43 18.15
CA THR A 464 0.91 5.64 19.00
C THR A 464 1.60 4.35 19.43
N SER A 465 0.90 3.21 19.33
CA SER A 465 1.44 1.86 19.56
C SER A 465 2.27 1.33 18.38
N MET A 466 2.18 1.96 17.22
CA MET A 466 2.85 1.56 16.00
C MET A 466 4.14 2.37 15.80
N ARG A 467 5.25 1.68 15.59
CA ARG A 467 6.51 2.31 15.17
C ARG A 467 6.49 2.50 13.66
N VAL A 468 6.64 3.73 13.18
CA VAL A 468 6.70 4.05 11.76
C VAL A 468 8.10 4.48 11.37
N ILE A 469 8.62 3.87 10.31
CA ILE A 469 9.96 4.10 9.76
C ILE A 469 9.83 4.44 8.28
N GLU A 470 10.35 5.60 7.89
CA GLU A 470 10.44 6.06 6.50
C GLU A 470 11.89 6.03 6.04
N VAL A 471 12.18 5.24 5.01
CA VAL A 471 13.50 5.18 4.37
C VAL A 471 13.40 5.82 2.99
N ALA A 472 14.06 6.97 2.82
CA ALA A 472 14.20 7.62 1.52
C ALA A 472 15.55 7.29 0.89
N GLY A 473 15.55 6.91 -0.39
CA GLY A 473 16.77 6.92 -1.19
C GLY A 473 17.17 8.36 -1.53
N TRP A 474 18.47 8.61 -1.58
CA TRP A 474 19.01 9.95 -1.83
C TRP A 474 20.24 9.92 -2.72
N GLY A 475 20.42 10.99 -3.48
CA GLY A 475 21.62 11.24 -4.28
C GLY A 475 21.44 10.95 -5.75
N LEU A 476 20.27 10.46 -6.19
CA LEU A 476 20.04 10.17 -7.60
C LEU A 476 19.35 11.33 -8.34
N ASP A 477 19.66 11.52 -9.63
CA ASP A 477 18.95 12.49 -10.47
C ASP A 477 17.49 12.03 -10.60
N THR A 478 16.61 12.76 -9.94
CA THR A 478 15.19 12.42 -9.76
C THR A 478 14.35 13.52 -10.39
N ILE A 479 13.36 13.15 -11.21
CA ILE A 479 12.51 14.14 -11.89
C ILE A 479 11.68 14.89 -10.85
N ALA A 480 11.91 16.21 -10.77
CA ALA A 480 11.20 17.12 -9.87
C ALA A 480 10.15 17.95 -10.62
N SER A 481 10.38 18.23 -11.91
CA SER A 481 9.46 18.97 -12.76
C SER A 481 9.54 18.48 -14.20
N PHE A 482 8.48 18.71 -14.96
CA PHE A 482 8.46 18.52 -16.40
C PHE A 482 8.20 19.87 -17.08
N GLU A 483 9.13 20.32 -17.93
CA GLU A 483 9.08 21.64 -18.55
C GLU A 483 8.64 21.54 -20.01
N TYR A 484 7.59 22.27 -20.38
CA TYR A 484 7.19 22.46 -21.77
C TYR A 484 7.77 23.75 -22.33
N TYR A 485 8.36 23.69 -23.52
CA TYR A 485 9.01 24.82 -24.17
C TYR A 485 8.80 24.80 -25.69
N PRO A 486 8.90 25.96 -26.37
CA PRO A 486 8.75 26.01 -27.82
C PRO A 486 10.09 25.66 -28.47
N LYS A 487 10.09 24.65 -29.33
CA LYS A 487 11.23 24.30 -30.19
C LYS A 487 11.02 24.85 -31.58
N LEU A 488 12.04 25.50 -32.13
CA LEU A 488 11.97 26.03 -33.49
C LEU A 488 11.86 24.84 -34.46
N CYS A 489 10.84 24.87 -35.31
CA CYS A 489 10.70 23.87 -36.35
C CYS A 489 11.78 24.09 -37.43
N THR A 490 12.46 23.02 -37.83
CA THR A 490 13.54 23.02 -38.84
C THR A 490 13.14 22.38 -40.16
N ALA A 491 11.97 21.74 -40.24
CA ALA A 491 11.51 21.04 -41.44
C ALA A 491 11.32 21.94 -42.67
N SER A 492 11.09 23.24 -42.50
CA SER A 492 11.05 24.22 -43.60
C SER A 492 11.24 25.66 -43.10
N VAL A 493 11.69 26.54 -43.99
CA VAL A 493 11.83 27.98 -43.68
C VAL A 493 10.45 28.55 -43.31
N GLY A 494 10.31 29.03 -42.08
CA GLY A 494 9.08 29.65 -41.58
C GLY A 494 8.05 28.71 -40.98
N CYS A 495 8.39 27.45 -40.68
CA CYS A 495 7.43 26.51 -40.06
C CYS A 495 7.10 26.77 -38.58
N GLY A 496 7.62 27.85 -37.99
CA GLY A 496 7.24 28.33 -36.66
C GLY A 496 7.83 27.48 -35.53
N PHE A 497 7.04 27.24 -34.49
CA PHE A 497 7.44 26.47 -33.32
C PHE A 497 6.60 25.20 -33.19
N THR A 498 7.20 24.16 -32.58
CA THR A 498 6.53 22.96 -32.09
C THR A 498 6.65 22.90 -30.57
N LEU A 499 5.67 22.28 -29.92
CA LEU A 499 5.79 21.94 -28.49
C LEU A 499 6.84 20.85 -28.33
N ASP A 500 7.76 21.07 -27.40
CA ASP A 500 8.74 20.08 -26.93
C ASP A 500 8.77 20.14 -25.40
N GLU A 501 9.32 19.12 -24.78
CA GLU A 501 9.26 18.87 -23.35
C GLU A 501 10.59 18.33 -22.83
N ARG A 502 10.92 18.65 -21.58
CA ARG A 502 12.14 18.12 -20.94
C ARG A 502 11.98 17.94 -19.44
N PRO A 503 12.55 16.88 -18.86
CA PRO A 503 12.60 16.72 -17.42
C PRO A 503 13.53 17.74 -16.77
N ARG A 504 13.17 18.18 -15.56
CA ARG A 504 14.05 18.91 -14.64
C ARG A 504 14.29 18.03 -13.42
N PHE A 505 15.56 17.88 -13.06
CA PHE A 505 15.99 16.94 -12.03
C PHE A 505 16.42 17.64 -10.74
N THR A 506 16.17 16.98 -9.62
CA THR A 506 16.79 17.22 -8.32
C THR A 506 17.74 16.08 -7.95
N SER A 507 18.72 16.31 -7.10
CA SER A 507 19.53 15.26 -6.47
C SER A 507 18.86 14.65 -5.22
N ASP A 508 17.78 15.29 -4.75
CA ASP A 508 17.06 14.93 -3.53
C ASP A 508 16.03 13.83 -3.79
N GLY A 509 16.50 12.65 -4.16
CA GLY A 509 15.66 11.48 -4.41
C GLY A 509 16.43 10.25 -4.86
N ASP A 510 15.67 9.23 -5.24
CA ASP A 510 16.14 7.87 -5.58
C ASP A 510 16.06 7.53 -7.08
N GLY A 511 15.87 8.54 -7.93
CA GLY A 511 15.67 8.39 -9.37
C GLY A 511 14.20 8.40 -9.78
N THR A 512 13.28 8.09 -8.86
CA THR A 512 11.83 8.07 -9.11
C THR A 512 11.08 8.98 -8.14
N VAL A 513 11.38 8.90 -6.84
CA VAL A 513 10.66 9.58 -5.76
C VAL A 513 11.59 10.60 -5.11
N VAL A 514 11.10 11.83 -5.01
CA VAL A 514 11.78 12.90 -4.27
C VAL A 514 11.63 12.68 -2.76
N VAL A 515 12.69 12.97 -2.00
CA VAL A 515 12.71 12.74 -0.54
C VAL A 515 11.52 13.36 0.20
N PRO A 516 11.04 14.58 -0.11
CA PRO A 516 9.88 15.14 0.60
C PRO A 516 8.58 14.35 0.41
N SER A 517 8.45 13.58 -0.69
CA SER A 517 7.33 12.65 -0.89
C SER A 517 7.54 11.32 -0.17
N ALA A 518 8.79 10.86 -0.04
CA ALA A 518 9.14 9.62 0.65
C ALA A 518 9.16 9.68 2.17
N GLN A 519 9.11 10.88 2.75
CA GLN A 519 9.14 11.10 4.20
C GLN A 519 8.05 12.06 4.66
N TYR A 520 6.81 11.77 4.28
CA TYR A 520 5.65 12.65 4.45
C TYR A 520 4.97 12.49 5.82
N THR A 521 4.83 11.27 6.34
CA THR A 521 4.05 10.96 7.57
C THR A 521 4.62 11.62 8.83
N SER A 522 5.92 11.86 8.85
CA SER A 522 6.62 12.62 9.91
C SER A 522 6.17 14.07 10.14
N PHE A 523 5.61 14.76 9.15
CA PHE A 523 5.10 16.11 9.36
C PHE A 523 3.79 16.11 10.16
N VAL A 524 3.16 14.94 10.31
CA VAL A 524 1.89 14.73 11.03
C VAL A 524 2.03 13.82 12.27
N SER A 525 3.22 13.23 12.56
CA SER A 525 3.41 12.25 13.65
C SER A 525 4.89 12.07 14.10
N ASN A 526 5.13 11.28 15.17
CA ASN A 526 6.47 10.90 15.68
C ASN A 526 7.14 9.78 14.83
N THR A 527 7.22 9.96 13.51
CA THR A 527 7.81 8.98 12.57
C THR A 527 9.34 9.09 12.49
N GLU A 528 10.03 7.94 12.40
CA GLU A 528 11.48 7.89 12.25
C GLU A 528 11.90 8.02 10.79
N LYS A 529 12.85 8.93 10.51
CA LYS A 529 13.36 9.19 9.16
C LYS A 529 14.77 8.68 8.98
N TYR A 530 14.96 7.95 7.88
CA TYR A 530 16.26 7.47 7.46
C TYR A 530 16.52 7.77 5.99
N TRP A 531 17.78 8.05 5.68
CA TRP A 531 18.27 8.25 4.33
C TRP A 531 19.25 7.14 3.97
N LEU A 532 18.98 6.48 2.84
CA LEU A 532 19.91 5.59 2.19
C LEU A 532 20.65 6.37 1.10
N ASN A 533 21.97 6.53 1.27
CA ASN A 533 22.80 7.16 0.27
C ASN A 533 23.03 6.19 -0.91
N LEU A 534 22.53 6.56 -2.08
CA LEU A 534 22.66 5.78 -3.32
C LEU A 534 23.84 6.27 -4.18
N LEU A 535 24.60 7.27 -3.74
CA LEU A 535 25.84 7.65 -4.41
C LEU A 535 26.88 6.53 -4.27
N ASN A 536 27.60 6.26 -5.35
CA ASN A 536 28.59 5.20 -5.46
C ASN A 536 28.03 3.80 -5.21
N THR A 537 26.73 3.60 -5.42
CA THR A 537 26.10 2.29 -5.46
C THR A 537 25.61 2.01 -6.89
N LYS A 538 25.25 0.75 -7.15
CA LYS A 538 24.52 0.35 -8.37
C LYS A 538 23.00 0.31 -8.15
N ASN A 539 22.54 0.58 -6.92
CA ASN A 539 21.13 0.51 -6.57
C ASN A 539 20.42 1.82 -6.91
N ASP A 540 19.19 1.71 -7.36
CA ASP A 540 18.24 2.79 -7.64
C ASP A 540 16.91 2.51 -6.93
N HIS A 541 15.86 3.27 -7.25
CA HIS A 541 14.52 3.03 -6.74
C HIS A 541 14.03 1.58 -6.97
N THR A 542 14.31 1.00 -8.14
CA THR A 542 13.76 -0.30 -8.56
C THR A 542 14.35 -1.45 -7.74
N ASP A 543 15.64 -1.43 -7.44
CA ASP A 543 16.35 -2.48 -6.68
C ASP A 543 16.88 -1.99 -5.31
N ILE A 544 16.24 -0.97 -4.73
CA ILE A 544 16.68 -0.39 -3.45
C ILE A 544 16.75 -1.42 -2.32
N LEU A 545 15.87 -2.43 -2.37
CA LEU A 545 15.82 -3.55 -1.42
C LEU A 545 16.88 -4.62 -1.67
N GLU A 546 17.76 -4.45 -2.66
CA GLU A 546 18.98 -5.25 -2.82
C GLU A 546 20.18 -4.65 -2.07
N SER A 547 20.04 -3.44 -1.51
CA SER A 547 21.09 -2.80 -0.71
C SER A 547 21.34 -3.57 0.59
N SER A 548 22.56 -4.08 0.77
CA SER A 548 22.95 -4.81 1.99
C SER A 548 22.80 -3.99 3.27
N HIS A 549 22.97 -2.66 3.16
CA HIS A 549 22.77 -1.73 4.28
C HIS A 549 21.29 -1.68 4.70
N LEU A 550 20.39 -1.54 3.73
CA LEU A 550 18.96 -1.54 3.99
C LEU A 550 18.47 -2.90 4.50
N LEU A 551 18.96 -4.00 3.94
CA LEU A 551 18.61 -5.36 4.38
C LEU A 551 19.04 -5.62 5.82
N SER A 552 20.25 -5.18 6.19
CA SER A 552 20.73 -5.26 7.57
C SER A 552 19.87 -4.42 8.52
N PHE A 553 19.48 -3.22 8.09
CA PHE A 553 18.61 -2.33 8.85
C PHE A 553 17.21 -2.93 9.08
N ILE A 554 16.58 -3.49 8.03
CA ILE A 554 15.27 -4.14 8.13
C ILE A 554 15.35 -5.37 9.05
N SER A 555 16.37 -6.22 8.84
CA SER A 555 16.60 -7.41 9.66
C SER A 555 16.80 -7.06 11.14
N ASN A 556 17.60 -6.04 11.45
CA ASN A 556 17.80 -5.56 12.82
C ASN A 556 16.52 -4.97 13.40
N THR A 557 15.72 -4.27 12.60
CA THR A 557 14.42 -3.73 13.02
C THR A 557 13.46 -4.84 13.42
N VAL A 558 13.30 -5.88 12.59
CA VAL A 558 12.42 -7.03 12.87
C VAL A 558 12.88 -7.77 14.13
N GLN A 559 14.19 -7.97 14.27
CA GLN A 559 14.80 -8.65 15.42
C GLN A 559 14.97 -7.74 16.65
N LYS A 560 14.52 -6.48 16.61
CA LYS A 560 14.64 -5.50 17.70
C LYS A 560 16.10 -5.36 18.19
N LEU A 561 17.05 -5.49 17.27
CA LEU A 561 18.48 -5.31 17.51
C LEU A 561 18.85 -3.82 17.38
N PRO A 562 19.99 -3.40 17.96
CA PRO A 562 20.54 -2.08 17.69
C PRO A 562 20.65 -1.83 16.18
N LEU A 563 20.15 -0.69 15.74
CA LEU A 563 20.25 -0.29 14.35
C LEU A 563 21.71 0.04 14.02
N ASP A 564 22.18 -0.43 12.87
CA ASP A 564 23.49 -0.06 12.35
C ASP A 564 23.44 1.39 11.80
N SER A 565 24.57 2.09 11.89
CA SER A 565 24.80 3.44 11.38
C SER A 565 24.86 3.54 9.85
N SER A 566 24.46 2.49 9.13
CA SER A 566 24.52 2.43 7.67
C SER A 566 23.48 3.29 6.97
N LEU A 567 22.41 3.67 7.66
CA LEU A 567 21.45 4.68 7.20
C LEU A 567 21.63 5.97 8.02
N SER A 568 21.58 7.10 7.34
CA SER A 568 21.68 8.41 8.00
C SER A 568 20.34 8.81 8.59
N THR A 569 20.34 9.49 9.75
CA THR A 569 19.15 10.13 10.35
C THR A 569 19.11 11.64 10.07
N ILE A 570 20.09 12.16 9.33
CA ILE A 570 20.14 13.54 8.86
C ILE A 570 20.11 13.57 7.33
N PRO A 571 19.48 14.58 6.71
CA PRO A 571 19.50 14.76 5.27
C PRO A 571 20.94 14.85 4.75
N PRO A 572 21.35 13.99 3.81
CA PRO A 572 22.66 14.09 3.20
C PRO A 572 22.75 15.35 2.33
N THR A 573 23.96 15.84 2.10
CA THR A 573 24.23 17.00 1.22
C THR A 573 25.22 16.61 0.12
N ASP A 574 24.98 17.09 -1.10
CA ASP A 574 25.90 16.94 -2.22
C ASP A 574 26.17 18.30 -2.86
N SER A 575 27.40 18.78 -2.74
CA SER A 575 27.87 20.01 -3.40
C SER A 575 28.64 19.73 -4.69
N SER A 576 28.71 18.47 -5.13
CA SER A 576 29.50 18.09 -6.30
C SER A 576 28.81 18.46 -7.61
N SER A 577 29.62 18.61 -8.66
CA SER A 577 29.13 18.85 -10.01
C SER A 577 28.66 17.54 -10.66
N ARG A 578 27.59 17.64 -11.45
CA ARG A 578 27.03 16.55 -12.27
C ARG A 578 27.10 16.94 -13.73
N LEU A 579 27.41 15.98 -14.60
CA LEU A 579 27.29 16.17 -16.04
C LEU A 579 26.00 15.56 -16.53
N ARG A 580 25.26 16.35 -17.31
CA ARG A 580 24.09 15.90 -18.04
C ARG A 580 24.36 16.10 -19.52
N LEU A 581 24.35 15.01 -20.27
CA LEU A 581 24.47 15.03 -21.72
C LEU A 581 23.10 14.78 -22.30
N SER A 582 22.67 15.60 -23.25
CA SER A 582 21.41 15.41 -23.96
C SER A 582 21.67 15.36 -25.45
N ILE A 583 21.03 14.43 -26.15
CA ILE A 583 21.00 14.38 -27.61
C ILE A 583 19.58 14.14 -28.11
N HIS A 584 19.31 14.52 -29.36
CA HIS A 584 18.05 14.25 -30.06
C HIS A 584 18.24 13.18 -31.15
N SER A 585 17.17 12.48 -31.55
CA SER A 585 17.20 11.40 -32.55
C SER A 585 17.78 11.86 -33.88
N PRO A 586 18.35 10.93 -34.67
CA PRO A 586 18.31 9.46 -34.53
C PRO A 586 19.56 8.86 -33.86
N VAL A 587 20.18 9.58 -32.92
CA VAL A 587 21.45 9.18 -32.29
C VAL A 587 21.22 8.68 -30.87
N THR A 588 21.88 7.59 -30.50
CA THR A 588 21.99 7.11 -29.10
C THR A 588 23.30 7.56 -28.47
N LEU A 589 23.29 7.73 -27.14
CA LEU A 589 24.50 7.97 -26.34
C LEU A 589 24.96 6.67 -25.68
N ASP A 590 26.22 6.34 -25.92
CA ASP A 590 26.90 5.21 -25.30
C ASP A 590 28.18 5.71 -24.63
N ALA A 591 28.31 5.46 -23.32
CA ALA A 591 29.52 5.72 -22.56
C ALA A 591 30.22 4.40 -22.22
N TYR A 592 31.55 4.43 -22.27
CA TYR A 592 32.41 3.33 -21.85
C TYR A 592 33.49 3.86 -20.91
N ASP A 593 33.71 3.19 -19.78
CA ASP A 593 34.82 3.52 -18.87
C ASP A 593 36.12 2.79 -19.25
N ALA A 594 37.19 3.02 -18.49
CA ALA A 594 38.49 2.41 -18.73
C ALA A 594 38.50 0.87 -18.58
N GLU A 595 37.52 0.31 -17.89
CA GLU A 595 37.34 -1.12 -17.67
C GLU A 595 36.39 -1.74 -18.71
N SER A 596 35.94 -0.96 -19.69
CA SER A 596 34.95 -1.33 -20.70
C SER A 596 33.55 -1.62 -20.11
N ASN A 597 33.26 -1.15 -18.90
CA ASN A 597 31.88 -1.09 -18.45
C ASN A 597 31.12 -0.09 -19.32
N HIS A 598 29.85 -0.37 -19.58
CA HIS A 598 29.03 0.38 -20.50
C HIS A 598 27.81 1.00 -19.80
N THR A 599 27.46 2.21 -20.22
CA THR A 599 26.17 2.82 -19.93
C THR A 599 25.56 3.34 -21.21
N GLY A 600 24.32 2.95 -21.51
CA GLY A 600 23.68 3.25 -22.79
C GLY A 600 22.48 2.35 -23.08
N LYS A 601 21.88 2.50 -24.26
CA LYS A 601 20.76 1.69 -24.73
C LYS A 601 21.25 0.44 -25.46
N ILE A 602 20.78 -0.73 -25.04
CA ILE A 602 21.03 -2.03 -25.68
C ILE A 602 19.74 -2.53 -26.31
N CYS A 603 19.76 -2.83 -27.60
CA CYS A 603 18.62 -3.40 -28.33
C CYS A 603 18.96 -4.80 -28.84
N PRO A 604 18.52 -5.88 -28.17
CA PRO A 604 18.74 -7.24 -28.66
C PRO A 604 18.08 -7.45 -30.03
N PRO A 605 18.73 -8.15 -30.98
CA PRO A 605 18.23 -8.28 -32.35
C PRO A 605 16.93 -9.08 -32.50
N ASN A 606 16.53 -9.84 -31.47
CA ASN A 606 15.34 -10.68 -31.46
C ASN A 606 14.34 -10.24 -30.37
N SER A 607 14.38 -8.98 -29.95
CA SER A 607 13.52 -8.43 -28.91
C SER A 607 12.81 -7.19 -29.46
N ASP A 608 11.52 -7.06 -29.17
CA ASP A 608 10.78 -5.81 -29.42
C ASP A 608 11.21 -4.69 -28.46
N PHE A 609 11.82 -5.06 -27.33
CA PHE A 609 12.28 -4.14 -26.29
C PHE A 609 13.79 -3.97 -26.32
N CYS A 610 14.24 -2.72 -26.18
CA CYS A 610 15.59 -2.37 -25.78
C CYS A 610 15.66 -2.25 -24.25
N TYR A 611 16.85 -2.21 -23.66
CA TYR A 611 17.02 -1.87 -22.25
C TYR A 611 18.17 -0.88 -22.04
N ALA A 612 18.09 -0.11 -20.96
CA ALA A 612 19.17 0.73 -20.47
C ALA A 612 20.14 -0.12 -19.64
N GLU A 613 21.40 -0.15 -20.07
CA GLU A 613 22.50 -0.69 -19.29
C GLU A 613 23.19 0.46 -18.54
N GLU A 614 23.51 0.26 -17.25
CA GLU A 614 24.08 1.30 -16.37
C GLU A 614 25.24 0.71 -15.54
N ASN A 615 26.20 0.05 -16.21
CA ASN A 615 27.28 -0.66 -15.54
C ASN A 615 28.43 0.24 -15.08
N ILE A 616 28.53 1.47 -15.61
CA ILE A 616 29.48 2.48 -15.11
C ILE A 616 28.95 3.05 -13.80
N LEU A 617 29.75 3.01 -12.74
CA LEU A 617 29.36 3.54 -11.43
C LEU A 617 28.97 5.02 -11.52
N ASN A 618 27.87 5.40 -10.85
CA ASN A 618 27.32 6.75 -10.90
C ASN A 618 27.04 7.25 -12.32
N SER A 619 26.64 6.37 -13.22
CA SER A 619 26.07 6.77 -14.49
C SER A 619 24.60 6.38 -14.54
N SER A 620 23.83 7.05 -15.39
CA SER A 620 22.46 6.65 -15.70
C SER A 620 22.11 7.04 -17.12
N TYR A 621 21.17 6.30 -17.70
CA TYR A 621 20.65 6.51 -19.04
C TYR A 621 19.14 6.71 -18.98
N LEU A 622 18.63 7.67 -19.74
CA LEU A 622 17.23 8.01 -19.80
C LEU A 622 16.84 8.34 -21.24
N GLU A 623 15.69 7.83 -21.69
CA GLU A 623 15.13 8.12 -23.00
C GLU A 623 13.91 9.05 -22.90
N PHE A 624 13.76 10.05 -23.80
CA PHE A 624 12.63 10.99 -23.75
C PHE A 624 12.17 11.60 -25.08
N GLY A 625 10.88 11.52 -25.39
CA GLY A 625 10.28 12.19 -26.55
C GLY A 625 10.34 11.32 -27.80
N ALA A 626 9.34 11.46 -28.66
CA ALA A 626 9.20 10.67 -29.89
C ALA A 626 9.21 11.52 -31.15
N LYS A 627 10.34 11.52 -31.86
CA LYS A 627 10.39 11.66 -33.30
C LYS A 627 11.62 11.03 -33.94
N LYS A 628 11.34 10.16 -34.92
CA LYS A 628 12.20 10.01 -36.11
C LYS A 628 12.01 11.24 -37.00
N LEU A 629 13.13 11.89 -37.33
CA LEU A 629 13.31 13.08 -38.19
C LEU A 629 13.34 14.44 -37.46
N ASP A 630 14.51 14.85 -36.97
CA ASP A 630 15.26 16.00 -37.51
C ASP A 630 16.70 16.00 -36.93
N THR A 631 17.73 15.91 -37.79
CA THR A 631 19.13 15.89 -37.35
C THR A 631 19.58 17.30 -36.98
N ASN A 632 19.69 17.62 -35.69
CA ASN A 632 20.73 18.52 -35.14
C ASN A 632 20.69 18.51 -33.61
N SER A 633 21.81 18.07 -33.01
CA SER A 633 22.06 18.10 -31.57
C SER A 633 22.64 19.45 -31.16
N ASP A 634 21.98 20.18 -30.28
CA ASP A 634 22.57 21.33 -29.58
C ASP A 634 23.37 20.82 -28.36
N PHE A 635 24.68 21.10 -28.35
CA PHE A 635 25.55 20.84 -27.21
C PHE A 635 25.73 22.14 -26.42
N GLU A 636 25.38 22.17 -25.13
CA GLU A 636 25.63 23.34 -24.25
C GLU A 636 27.11 23.51 -23.81
N ASP A 637 28.07 22.84 -24.47
CA ASP A 637 29.51 23.08 -24.26
C ASP A 637 30.27 23.03 -25.61
N GLU A 638 30.85 24.16 -26.03
CA GLU A 638 31.48 24.40 -27.35
C GLU A 638 32.80 23.61 -27.61
N ARG A 639 33.01 22.44 -27.00
CA ARG A 639 34.29 21.71 -27.07
C ARG A 639 34.26 20.30 -27.66
N VAL A 640 33.21 19.91 -28.37
CA VAL A 640 33.17 18.61 -29.07
C VAL A 640 32.73 18.77 -30.52
N ARG A 641 33.54 18.28 -31.48
CA ARG A 641 33.25 18.34 -32.93
C ARG A 641 32.22 17.27 -33.34
N SER A 642 31.27 17.66 -34.18
CA SER A 642 30.22 16.83 -34.78
C SER A 642 30.75 15.75 -35.75
N PRO A 643 30.15 14.55 -35.79
CA PRO A 643 30.19 13.66 -36.96
C PRO A 643 29.05 13.97 -37.95
N SER A 644 29.30 13.70 -39.22
CA SER A 644 28.40 13.90 -40.38
C SER A 644 27.18 12.94 -40.42
N PRO A 645 26.11 13.27 -41.17
CA PRO A 645 24.83 12.56 -41.12
C PRO A 645 24.91 11.19 -41.79
N ALA A 646 24.41 10.15 -41.11
CA ALA A 646 24.26 8.81 -41.68
C ALA A 646 22.79 8.36 -41.63
N ILE A 647 22.33 7.84 -42.77
CA ILE A 647 21.08 7.10 -42.91
C ILE A 647 21.37 5.69 -42.40
N GLY A 648 20.83 5.35 -41.22
CA GLY A 648 21.17 4.16 -40.44
C GLY A 648 21.85 4.59 -39.15
N GLY A 649 21.22 4.28 -38.00
CA GLY A 649 21.57 4.80 -36.67
C GLY A 649 23.07 4.90 -36.44
N ALA A 650 23.57 6.13 -36.38
CA ALA A 650 24.96 6.42 -36.03
C ALA A 650 24.99 6.70 -34.53
N GLY A 651 25.64 5.85 -33.75
CA GLY A 651 25.91 6.12 -32.33
C GLY A 651 27.06 7.10 -32.16
N LEU A 652 26.91 8.07 -31.25
CA LEU A 652 28.01 8.94 -30.84
C LEU A 652 28.82 8.23 -29.74
N ARG A 653 29.95 7.62 -30.13
CA ARG A 653 30.89 7.03 -29.18
C ARG A 653 31.76 8.12 -28.55
N PHE A 654 31.53 8.44 -27.28
CA PHE A 654 32.49 9.20 -26.50
C PHE A 654 33.61 8.26 -26.05
N ALA A 655 34.69 8.20 -26.84
CA ALA A 655 35.89 7.46 -26.46
C ALA A 655 36.70 8.28 -25.45
N THR A 656 36.89 7.72 -24.25
CA THR A 656 37.91 8.10 -23.25
C THR A 656 38.05 9.60 -23.00
N ALA A 657 37.24 10.17 -22.12
CA ALA A 657 37.62 11.42 -21.46
C ALA A 657 38.87 11.18 -20.58
N SER A 658 39.83 12.11 -20.60
CA SER A 658 41.08 11.99 -19.85
C SER A 658 40.82 11.71 -18.35
N PRO A 659 41.66 10.91 -17.67
CA PRO A 659 41.44 10.48 -16.27
C PRO A 659 41.14 11.61 -15.27
N SER A 660 41.60 12.84 -15.53
CA SER A 660 41.43 13.97 -14.63
C SER A 660 40.00 14.51 -14.55
N LEU A 661 39.20 14.44 -15.62
CA LEU A 661 37.82 14.96 -15.63
C LEU A 661 36.87 14.02 -14.87
N TRP A 662 37.06 12.71 -15.01
CA TRP A 662 36.28 11.70 -14.28
C TRP A 662 36.52 11.71 -12.75
N GLN A 663 37.69 12.15 -12.29
CA GLN A 663 38.00 12.17 -10.85
C GLN A 663 37.25 13.25 -10.06
N GLU A 664 36.84 14.35 -10.70
CA GLU A 664 36.08 15.44 -10.05
C GLU A 664 34.56 15.30 -10.22
N MET A 665 34.11 14.47 -11.17
CA MET A 665 32.70 14.32 -11.53
C MET A 665 32.08 13.15 -10.76
N LYS A 666 31.10 13.43 -9.90
CA LYS A 666 30.43 12.37 -9.15
C LYS A 666 29.36 11.62 -9.93
N ARG A 667 28.78 12.21 -10.98
CA ARG A 667 27.72 11.55 -11.77
C ARG A 667 27.65 12.01 -13.22
N ILE A 668 27.30 11.08 -14.12
CA ILE A 668 26.90 11.35 -15.51
C ILE A 668 25.47 10.87 -15.74
N LEU A 669 24.62 11.75 -16.23
CA LEU A 669 23.30 11.39 -16.76
C LEU A 669 23.32 11.58 -18.27
N MET A 670 23.04 10.50 -19.00
CA MET A 670 22.86 10.52 -20.45
C MET A 670 21.37 10.53 -20.77
N LEU A 671 20.95 11.58 -21.44
CA LEU A 671 19.61 11.80 -21.92
C LEU A 671 19.63 11.61 -23.44
N SER A 672 18.91 10.61 -23.92
CA SER A 672 18.68 10.43 -25.36
C SER A 672 17.22 10.74 -25.61
N GLY A 673 16.91 11.85 -26.26
CA GLY A 673 15.56 12.07 -26.74
C GLY A 673 15.43 11.65 -28.19
N GLU A 674 14.28 11.13 -28.63
CA GLU A 674 14.01 11.04 -30.06
C GLU A 674 13.49 12.37 -30.60
#